data_AF-A0A1C7LRX8-F1
#
_entry.id   AF-A0A1C7LRX8-F1
#
_cell.length_a   1.000
_cell.length_b   1.000
_cell.length_c   1.000
_cell.angle_alpha   90.00
_cell.angle_beta   90.00
_cell.angle_gamma   90.00
#
_symmetry.space_group_name_H-M   'P 1'
#
loop_
_entity.id
_entity.type
_entity.pdbx_description
1 polymer ?
#
loop_
_entity_poly.entity_id
_entity_poly.type
_entity_poly.pdbx_seq_one_letter_code
_entity_poly.pdbx_strand_id
1 'polypeptide(L)'
;MSTEEPIEPRLDVFPSAPIAPVSPFIFSGFLEHLGRCIYGGILPAGPTNFPYTAHRPCPPEQFVETPQELLTPEGFRRDVLAVLRDELRTPMVRWPGGNFVSSYRWEDGIGPREERKRRPQLAWGGEESNLFGTDEFIEWCRVGKIEPYIVLDMGTGTLEDALHWVEYCNGKGDTYYANLRRKNTGRDEPHNVKYWGLGNEVWGEWQVGQQTAAAYAAKARQWAHAIRLVDPSVKLVGCGETGLNRWDSVVLDELVDKVDLHSIHLYTGFGPRDRSQKEKEYGRTVYGPDAAEYSIEVCKGLINKARFAKNVSKPIKIAFDEYGVWDETIGTPENGLEQFYTLADALAMASWLNVFVRQADIVDIACIAQSVNVISPLMTSPAGLFKQTIYYPLYLFSHYMRDGVSVRVSLTSPTFAGRHCRRGYPASRAAPRISMLPRSCTLRRLARSLRVAVVNRSELCSYQVPVRIAFERAAAEVEVHELWHENVCARNGHVPTLLTSSVLESAESLSASFTDNDDDNDANAPSYSPCPRPILKRNSASLSDPQPRDESTQLLAIDPSILSSLVHFPPSPILASTLGSAPTYDRSPIVVSPNRCTLPARGCPGRTYSLDDPLPTRQQSPPRTGRTVHPRALHNESMSWPTAPAEPLSLPALIPDLSSESSEESDGFISAAPSASLPCCQCLTRSASALHCPRALLSRSSRTRPHRATPIPARTPLLVRAPRAPRPPARRIHDGGPAPAPETAGAPARSRIGKERRTSVLHECSLTVPDLGCLGGF
;
A
#
# COMPACT_ATOMS: atom_id res chain seq x y z
N MET A 1 -12.48 24.14 -35.01
CA MET A 1 -11.88 23.86 -33.69
C MET A 1 -12.62 24.70 -32.68
N SER A 2 -13.02 24.14 -31.54
CA SER A 2 -13.57 24.94 -30.43
C SER A 2 -12.41 25.56 -29.64
N THR A 3 -12.38 26.89 -29.59
CA THR A 3 -11.55 27.64 -28.65
C THR A 3 -12.17 27.54 -27.26
N GLU A 4 -11.85 26.48 -26.52
CA GLU A 4 -12.02 26.52 -25.06
C GLU A 4 -11.06 27.60 -24.52
N GLU A 5 -11.57 28.52 -23.71
CA GLU A 5 -10.74 29.54 -23.06
C GLU A 5 -9.73 28.88 -22.12
N PRO A 6 -8.51 29.44 -21.96
CA PRO A 6 -7.50 28.88 -21.07
C PRO A 6 -8.01 28.86 -19.63
N ILE A 7 -8.16 27.66 -19.07
CA ILE A 7 -8.67 27.46 -17.71
C ILE A 7 -7.63 27.96 -16.70
N GLU A 8 -7.83 29.17 -16.17
CA GLU A 8 -7.05 29.66 -15.04
C GLU A 8 -7.24 28.74 -13.82
N PRO A 9 -6.16 28.20 -13.24
CA PRO A 9 -6.27 27.35 -12.07
C PRO A 9 -6.53 28.18 -10.81
N ARG A 10 -7.47 27.75 -9.95
CA ARG A 10 -7.87 28.45 -8.72
C ARG A 10 -8.21 27.44 -7.62
N LEU A 11 -7.67 27.61 -6.42
CA LEU A 11 -7.80 26.68 -5.30
C LEU A 11 -8.66 27.26 -4.18
N ASP A 12 -9.82 26.65 -3.93
CA ASP A 12 -10.72 27.03 -2.83
C ASP A 12 -10.63 26.01 -1.68
N VAL A 13 -10.23 26.46 -0.50
CA VAL A 13 -10.13 25.63 0.71
C VAL A 13 -11.34 25.86 1.62
N PHE A 14 -11.91 24.80 2.18
CA PHE A 14 -13.09 24.86 3.05
C PHE A 14 -12.79 24.29 4.45
N PRO A 15 -12.18 25.08 5.38
CA PRO A 15 -11.83 24.62 6.74
C PRO A 15 -13.03 24.10 7.55
N SER A 16 -14.22 24.62 7.26
CA SER A 16 -15.50 24.20 7.86
C SER A 16 -16.02 22.84 7.36
N ALA A 17 -15.41 22.26 6.32
CA ALA A 17 -15.82 21.01 5.68
C ALA A 17 -14.74 19.90 5.84
N PRO A 18 -14.56 19.33 7.05
CA PRO A 18 -13.61 18.26 7.29
C PRO A 18 -14.00 16.96 6.58
N ILE A 19 -12.98 16.15 6.28
CA ILE A 19 -13.08 14.79 5.77
C ILE A 19 -12.85 13.82 6.94
N ALA A 20 -11.61 13.74 7.44
CA ALA A 20 -11.21 12.92 8.59
C ALA A 20 -9.86 13.38 9.16
N PRO A 21 -9.50 13.01 10.41
CA PRO A 21 -8.12 13.08 10.88
C PRO A 21 -7.19 12.28 9.96
N VAL A 22 -6.03 12.84 9.61
CA VAL A 22 -4.98 12.12 8.88
C VAL A 22 -4.33 11.12 9.83
N SER A 23 -4.42 9.82 9.52
CA SER A 23 -3.72 8.79 10.29
C SER A 23 -2.21 8.99 10.18
N PRO A 24 -1.44 8.94 11.28
CA PRO A 24 0.02 8.99 11.21
C PRO A 24 0.59 7.80 10.42
N PHE A 25 -0.10 6.65 10.41
CA PHE A 25 0.38 5.43 9.75
C PHE A 25 0.31 5.49 8.20
N ILE A 26 -0.08 6.62 7.58
CA ILE A 26 0.16 6.82 6.13
C ILE A 26 1.64 7.16 5.81
N PHE A 27 2.47 7.36 6.83
CA PHE A 27 3.92 7.60 6.72
C PHE A 27 4.74 6.39 7.20
N SER A 28 4.18 5.18 7.05
CA SER A 28 4.82 3.95 7.50
C SER A 28 5.86 3.47 6.51
N GLY A 29 6.81 2.65 6.97
CA GLY A 29 7.81 2.00 6.14
C GLY A 29 7.48 0.54 5.85
N PHE A 30 8.25 -0.04 4.95
CA PHE A 30 8.26 -1.48 4.67
C PHE A 30 9.72 -1.92 4.54
N LEU A 31 10.05 -3.08 5.12
CA LEU A 31 11.33 -3.76 5.01
C LEU A 31 11.11 -5.21 4.58
N GLU A 32 11.78 -5.63 3.51
CA GLU A 32 11.83 -7.02 3.07
C GLU A 32 13.24 -7.57 3.10
N HIS A 33 13.36 -8.89 3.27
CA HIS A 33 14.55 -9.66 2.94
C HIS A 33 14.76 -9.72 1.40
N LEU A 34 15.10 -8.57 0.83
CA LEU A 34 15.35 -8.30 -0.59
C LEU A 34 16.62 -7.45 -0.73
N GLY A 35 17.53 -7.84 -1.62
CA GLY A 35 18.69 -7.03 -2.02
C GLY A 35 19.53 -6.57 -0.82
N ARG A 36 19.70 -5.26 -0.67
CA ARG A 36 20.36 -4.62 0.48
C ARG A 36 19.40 -3.90 1.44
N CYS A 37 18.13 -4.29 1.54
CA CYS A 37 17.18 -3.63 2.45
C CYS A 37 17.51 -3.93 3.93
N ILE A 38 17.67 -5.22 4.26
CA ILE A 38 18.14 -5.66 5.57
C ILE A 38 19.67 -5.53 5.66
N TYR A 39 20.40 -6.43 5.00
CA TYR A 39 21.86 -6.51 5.10
C TYR A 39 22.56 -5.47 4.23
N GLY A 40 23.43 -4.64 4.82
CA GLY A 40 23.96 -3.44 4.18
C GLY A 40 23.00 -2.25 4.11
N GLY A 41 21.74 -2.42 4.54
CA GLY A 41 20.70 -1.37 4.61
C GLY A 41 20.47 -0.91 6.05
N ILE A 42 19.55 -1.56 6.77
CA ILE A 42 19.37 -1.32 8.22
C ILE A 42 20.44 -1.99 9.09
N LEU A 43 21.15 -2.99 8.57
CA LEU A 43 22.35 -3.58 9.15
C LEU A 43 23.62 -3.13 8.39
N PRO A 44 24.82 -3.22 9.01
CA PRO A 44 26.08 -3.07 8.29
C PRO A 44 26.20 -4.03 7.09
N ALA A 45 27.04 -3.67 6.13
CA ALA A 45 27.40 -4.55 5.03
C ALA A 45 28.51 -5.52 5.48
N GLY A 46 28.36 -6.81 5.14
CA GLY A 46 29.37 -7.85 5.31
C GLY A 46 29.76 -8.50 3.98
N PRO A 47 30.83 -9.31 3.94
CA PRO A 47 31.40 -9.83 2.70
C PRO A 47 30.53 -10.87 1.98
N THR A 48 29.42 -11.32 2.56
CA THR A 48 28.52 -12.36 2.00
C THR A 48 27.10 -11.85 1.75
N ASN A 49 26.90 -10.53 1.73
CA ASN A 49 25.61 -9.90 1.44
C ASN A 49 25.49 -9.47 -0.03
N PHE A 50 24.25 -9.26 -0.48
CA PHE A 50 23.91 -8.99 -1.87
C PHE A 50 24.80 -7.92 -2.53
N PRO A 51 25.35 -8.15 -3.75
CA PRO A 51 25.12 -9.30 -4.65
C PRO A 51 26.05 -10.51 -4.41
N TYR A 52 26.84 -10.50 -3.33
CA TYR A 52 27.75 -11.58 -2.96
C TYR A 52 27.02 -12.66 -2.13
N THR A 53 27.65 -13.83 -1.97
CA THR A 53 27.09 -14.97 -1.22
C THR A 53 28.16 -15.70 -0.42
N ALA A 54 27.79 -16.64 0.46
CA ALA A 54 28.74 -17.47 1.20
C ALA A 54 29.70 -18.27 0.29
N HIS A 55 29.26 -18.68 -0.90
CA HIS A 55 30.09 -19.39 -1.89
C HIS A 55 30.89 -18.46 -2.81
N ARG A 56 30.52 -17.17 -2.88
CA ARG A 56 31.20 -16.16 -3.69
C ARG A 56 31.20 -14.82 -2.92
N PRO A 57 32.05 -14.69 -1.90
CA PRO A 57 32.13 -13.47 -1.10
C PRO A 57 32.69 -12.29 -1.90
N CYS A 58 32.51 -11.09 -1.35
CA CYS A 58 33.16 -9.87 -1.80
C CYS A 58 34.69 -10.03 -1.71
N PRO A 59 35.46 -9.69 -2.76
CA PRO A 59 36.92 -9.63 -2.68
C PRO A 59 37.36 -8.68 -1.55
N PRO A 60 38.38 -9.01 -0.75
CA PRO A 60 38.84 -8.16 0.35
C PRO A 60 39.23 -6.73 -0.08
N GLU A 61 39.63 -6.54 -1.33
CA GLU A 61 40.00 -5.26 -1.93
C GLU A 61 38.79 -4.42 -2.36
N GLN A 62 37.60 -5.01 -2.35
CA GLN A 62 36.31 -4.37 -2.68
C GLN A 62 35.40 -4.22 -1.45
N PHE A 63 35.65 -4.99 -0.39
CA PHE A 63 34.91 -4.90 0.85
C PHE A 63 35.37 -3.68 1.67
N VAL A 64 34.42 -2.79 1.96
CA VAL A 64 34.61 -1.70 2.93
C VAL A 64 33.68 -1.99 4.09
N GLU A 65 34.24 -2.16 5.28
CA GLU A 65 33.48 -2.36 6.51
C GLU A 65 32.69 -1.10 6.87
N THR A 66 31.52 -1.26 7.48
CA THR A 66 30.73 -0.13 7.99
C THR A 66 31.37 0.37 9.28
N PRO A 67 31.81 1.65 9.39
CA PRO A 67 32.45 2.16 10.59
C PRO A 67 31.56 2.03 11.84
N GLN A 68 32.17 1.71 12.99
CA GLN A 68 31.44 1.46 14.24
C GLN A 68 30.68 2.70 14.73
N GLU A 69 31.13 3.90 14.35
CA GLU A 69 30.45 5.17 14.59
C GLU A 69 29.19 5.40 13.73
N LEU A 70 28.89 4.51 12.78
CA LEU A 70 27.58 4.43 12.11
C LEU A 70 26.67 3.36 12.71
N LEU A 71 27.09 2.65 13.76
CA LEU A 71 26.32 1.58 14.39
C LEU A 71 25.78 1.96 15.78
N THR A 72 24.61 1.42 16.12
CA THR A 72 24.08 1.41 17.49
C THR A 72 24.74 0.29 18.31
N PRO A 73 24.63 0.27 19.66
CA PRO A 73 25.16 -0.82 20.49
C PRO A 73 24.63 -2.22 20.10
N GLU A 74 23.43 -2.28 19.53
CA GLU A 74 22.77 -3.50 19.05
C GLU A 74 23.24 -3.94 17.65
N GLY A 75 24.08 -3.12 16.98
CA GLY A 75 24.62 -3.39 15.65
C GLY A 75 23.79 -2.86 14.47
N PHE A 76 22.76 -2.05 14.71
CA PHE A 76 21.93 -1.47 13.66
C PHE A 76 22.54 -0.17 13.09
N ARG A 77 22.24 0.18 11.84
CA ARG A 77 22.66 1.45 11.21
C ARG A 77 22.00 2.65 11.89
N ARG A 78 22.80 3.39 12.69
CA ARG A 78 22.39 4.55 13.48
C ARG A 78 21.95 5.73 12.62
N ASP A 79 22.63 5.95 11.49
CA ASP A 79 22.29 7.01 10.54
C ASP A 79 20.93 6.75 9.87
N VAL A 80 20.69 5.51 9.43
CA VAL A 80 19.39 5.08 8.88
C VAL A 80 18.27 5.22 9.92
N LEU A 81 18.52 4.77 11.16
CA LEU A 81 17.56 4.90 12.26
C LEU A 81 17.27 6.37 12.62
N ALA A 82 18.26 7.27 12.56
CA ALA A 82 18.04 8.70 12.80
C ALA A 82 17.11 9.32 11.75
N VAL A 83 17.32 9.01 10.46
CA VAL A 83 16.46 9.54 9.39
C VAL A 83 15.03 9.00 9.50
N LEU A 84 14.85 7.70 9.77
CA LEU A 84 13.52 7.09 9.91
C LEU A 84 12.78 7.57 11.17
N ARG A 85 13.46 7.64 12.32
CA ARG A 85 12.84 8.01 13.61
C ARG A 85 12.67 9.51 13.80
N ASP A 86 13.72 10.29 13.55
CA ASP A 86 13.79 11.68 14.03
C ASP A 86 13.31 12.66 12.94
N GLU A 87 13.67 12.41 11.67
CA GLU A 87 13.26 13.25 10.54
C GLU A 87 11.91 12.80 9.93
N LEU A 88 11.81 11.56 9.43
CA LEU A 88 10.60 11.03 8.80
C LEU A 88 9.52 10.61 9.81
N ARG A 89 9.89 10.38 11.08
CA ARG A 89 8.99 9.98 12.17
C ARG A 89 8.13 8.77 11.80
N THR A 90 8.73 7.80 11.10
CA THR A 90 8.09 6.57 10.61
C THR A 90 7.43 5.82 11.77
N PRO A 91 6.09 5.74 11.85
CA PRO A 91 5.41 5.27 13.05
C PRO A 91 5.19 3.75 13.08
N MET A 92 5.27 3.09 11.93
CA MET A 92 5.12 1.64 11.77
C MET A 92 6.03 1.14 10.64
N VAL A 93 6.48 -0.11 10.72
CA VAL A 93 7.17 -0.81 9.62
C VAL A 93 6.58 -2.20 9.39
N ARG A 94 6.28 -2.52 8.13
CA ARG A 94 5.91 -3.85 7.61
C ARG A 94 7.16 -4.72 7.41
N TRP A 95 7.12 -5.99 7.84
CA TRP A 95 8.20 -6.99 7.76
C TRP A 95 7.57 -8.41 7.86
N PRO A 96 8.19 -9.54 7.46
CA PRO A 96 9.51 -9.75 6.86
C PRO A 96 9.56 -9.56 5.34
N GLY A 97 8.44 -9.26 4.70
CA GLY A 97 8.45 -9.05 3.27
C GLY A 97 7.10 -8.79 2.65
N GLY A 98 7.17 -8.49 1.36
CA GLY A 98 6.21 -8.98 0.41
C GLY A 98 6.57 -10.43 0.08
N ASN A 99 7.03 -10.67 -1.15
CA ASN A 99 7.16 -12.00 -1.75
C ASN A 99 8.03 -13.01 -0.95
N PHE A 100 9.02 -12.54 -0.20
CA PHE A 100 9.86 -13.36 0.69
C PHE A 100 9.04 -14.16 1.71
N VAL A 101 7.99 -13.57 2.30
CA VAL A 101 7.26 -14.18 3.42
C VAL A 101 6.57 -15.48 3.02
N SER A 102 6.18 -15.62 1.75
CA SER A 102 5.43 -16.76 1.21
C SER A 102 6.21 -18.08 1.17
N SER A 103 7.47 -18.07 1.63
CA SER A 103 8.28 -19.27 1.91
C SER A 103 9.14 -19.17 3.19
N TYR A 104 8.79 -18.27 4.11
CA TYR A 104 9.61 -17.95 5.29
C TYR A 104 9.26 -18.79 6.52
N ARG A 105 10.25 -19.52 7.05
CA ARG A 105 10.18 -20.24 8.33
C ARG A 105 10.74 -19.35 9.44
N TRP A 106 9.85 -18.70 10.18
CA TRP A 106 10.22 -17.74 11.23
C TRP A 106 11.07 -18.35 12.35
N GLU A 107 10.96 -19.67 12.61
CA GLU A 107 11.77 -20.39 13.60
C GLU A 107 13.26 -20.50 13.20
N ASP A 108 13.60 -20.38 11.91
CA ASP A 108 14.99 -20.32 11.47
C ASP A 108 15.64 -18.96 11.78
N GLY A 109 14.84 -17.94 12.14
CA GLY A 109 15.24 -16.56 12.44
C GLY A 109 15.11 -16.15 13.92
N ILE A 110 15.18 -17.09 14.86
CA ILE A 110 15.17 -16.81 16.31
C ILE A 110 16.32 -17.53 17.02
N GLY A 111 16.62 -17.13 18.25
CA GLY A 111 17.63 -17.81 19.08
C GLY A 111 19.09 -17.58 18.61
N PRO A 112 20.04 -18.44 19.04
CA PRO A 112 21.48 -18.23 18.81
C PRO A 112 21.81 -18.16 17.32
N ARG A 113 22.49 -17.08 16.88
CA ARG A 113 22.73 -16.78 15.45
C ARG A 113 23.60 -17.83 14.76
N GLU A 114 24.44 -18.51 15.52
CA GLU A 114 25.29 -19.62 15.12
C GLU A 114 24.53 -20.94 14.86
N GLU A 115 23.31 -21.09 15.39
CA GLU A 115 22.42 -22.24 15.16
C GLU A 115 21.41 -22.00 14.02
N ARG A 116 21.30 -20.75 13.54
CA ARG A 116 20.31 -20.36 12.52
C ARG A 116 20.63 -20.92 11.15
N LYS A 117 19.59 -21.35 10.43
CA LYS A 117 19.72 -22.10 9.17
C LYS A 117 19.71 -21.15 7.98
N ARG A 118 20.73 -21.25 7.12
CA ARG A 118 20.72 -20.62 5.80
C ARG A 118 19.65 -21.26 4.91
N ARG A 119 18.96 -20.46 4.09
CA ARG A 119 17.85 -20.91 3.24
C ARG A 119 17.98 -20.33 1.82
N PRO A 120 17.61 -21.06 0.76
CA PRO A 120 17.47 -20.47 -0.57
C PRO A 120 16.30 -19.48 -0.55
N GLN A 121 16.49 -18.27 -1.07
CA GLN A 121 15.39 -17.32 -1.24
C GLN A 121 14.72 -17.57 -2.59
N LEU A 122 13.48 -18.05 -2.56
CA LEU A 122 12.74 -18.50 -3.73
C LEU A 122 12.16 -17.35 -4.57
N ALA A 123 11.73 -16.25 -3.94
CA ALA A 123 11.04 -15.17 -4.66
C ALA A 123 11.97 -14.13 -5.30
N TRP A 124 13.16 -13.92 -4.74
CA TRP A 124 14.16 -12.94 -5.24
C TRP A 124 15.49 -13.58 -5.67
N GLY A 125 15.64 -14.90 -5.51
CA GLY A 125 16.90 -15.60 -5.71
C GLY A 125 17.90 -15.38 -4.56
N GLY A 126 19.01 -16.13 -4.62
CA GLY A 126 20.09 -16.04 -3.62
C GLY A 126 19.84 -16.86 -2.35
N GLU A 127 20.46 -16.43 -1.26
CA GLU A 127 20.47 -17.11 0.04
C GLU A 127 20.10 -16.13 1.16
N GLU A 128 19.13 -16.50 1.99
CA GLU A 128 18.86 -15.85 3.26
C GLU A 128 19.72 -16.50 4.37
N SER A 129 20.33 -15.66 5.21
CA SER A 129 21.20 -16.07 6.31
C SER A 129 20.50 -16.23 7.65
N ASN A 130 19.32 -15.65 7.82
CA ASN A 130 18.52 -15.54 9.04
C ASN A 130 19.24 -14.87 10.23
N LEU A 131 20.35 -14.16 10.00
CA LEU A 131 21.06 -13.38 11.02
C LEU A 131 20.24 -12.19 11.54
N PHE A 132 19.25 -11.74 10.78
CA PHE A 132 18.16 -10.88 11.22
C PHE A 132 16.85 -11.67 11.15
N GLY A 133 16.09 -11.69 12.24
CA GLY A 133 14.77 -12.33 12.28
C GLY A 133 13.87 -11.66 13.31
N THR A 134 12.95 -12.43 13.92
CA THR A 134 11.89 -11.85 14.79
C THR A 134 12.47 -11.06 15.96
N ASP A 135 13.47 -11.61 16.64
CA ASP A 135 14.07 -11.00 17.82
C ASP A 135 14.80 -9.68 17.46
N GLU A 136 15.58 -9.68 16.37
CA GLU A 136 16.26 -8.47 15.87
C GLU A 136 15.29 -7.42 15.33
N PHE A 137 14.24 -7.82 14.60
CA PHE A 137 13.25 -6.88 14.05
C PHE A 137 12.51 -6.12 15.17
N ILE A 138 12.13 -6.81 16.25
CA ILE A 138 11.47 -6.15 17.38
C ILE A 138 12.44 -5.24 18.14
N GLU A 139 13.71 -5.61 18.33
CA GLU A 139 14.68 -4.72 18.98
C GLU A 139 15.02 -3.51 18.10
N TRP A 140 15.13 -3.68 16.78
CA TRP A 140 15.26 -2.58 15.81
C TRP A 140 14.06 -1.62 15.90
N CYS A 141 12.84 -2.15 15.94
CA CYS A 141 11.62 -1.37 16.15
C CYS A 141 11.62 -0.62 17.49
N ARG A 142 12.11 -1.24 18.58
CA ARG A 142 12.24 -0.60 19.90
C ARG A 142 13.23 0.57 19.88
N VAL A 143 14.42 0.39 19.29
CA VAL A 143 15.44 1.45 19.15
C VAL A 143 14.96 2.59 18.22
N GLY A 144 14.22 2.24 17.16
CA GLY A 144 13.57 3.19 16.26
C GLY A 144 12.30 3.85 16.84
N LYS A 145 11.71 3.32 17.91
CA LYS A 145 10.37 3.70 18.44
C LYS A 145 9.24 3.53 17.41
N ILE A 146 9.32 2.45 16.62
CA ILE A 146 8.43 2.11 15.51
C ILE A 146 7.48 0.97 15.93
N GLU A 147 6.21 1.02 15.54
CA GLU A 147 5.26 -0.09 15.73
C GLU A 147 5.54 -1.23 14.72
N PRO A 148 5.71 -2.49 15.17
CA PRO A 148 5.90 -3.63 14.27
C PRO A 148 4.59 -4.08 13.61
N TYR A 149 4.63 -4.29 12.30
CA TYR A 149 3.59 -4.96 11.51
C TYR A 149 4.20 -6.20 10.85
N ILE A 150 3.81 -7.40 11.32
CA ILE A 150 4.35 -8.67 10.84
C ILE A 150 3.41 -9.32 9.83
N VAL A 151 3.91 -9.74 8.67
CA VAL A 151 3.18 -10.56 7.69
C VAL A 151 3.46 -12.04 7.96
N LEU A 152 2.43 -12.89 7.86
CA LEU A 152 2.51 -14.35 8.04
C LEU A 152 2.76 -15.08 6.71
N ASP A 153 3.51 -16.18 6.71
CA ASP A 153 3.57 -17.07 5.54
C ASP A 153 2.19 -17.73 5.32
N MET A 154 1.52 -17.38 4.23
CA MET A 154 0.32 -18.07 3.76
C MET A 154 0.52 -18.83 2.44
N GLY A 155 1.74 -18.83 1.90
CA GLY A 155 2.19 -19.64 0.77
C GLY A 155 2.55 -21.05 1.24
N THR A 156 3.76 -21.25 1.77
CA THR A 156 4.18 -22.55 2.34
C THR A 156 3.71 -22.79 3.78
N GLY A 157 3.39 -21.72 4.50
CA GLY A 157 3.06 -21.74 5.92
C GLY A 157 1.71 -22.41 6.26
N THR A 158 1.71 -23.09 7.40
CA THR A 158 0.54 -23.73 8.02
C THR A 158 -0.08 -22.83 9.10
N LEU A 159 -1.29 -23.18 9.52
CA LEU A 159 -1.94 -22.48 10.64
C LEU A 159 -1.16 -22.65 11.95
N GLU A 160 -0.54 -23.82 12.13
CA GLU A 160 0.23 -24.14 13.35
C GLU A 160 1.43 -23.20 13.49
N ASP A 161 2.23 -23.04 12.43
CA ASP A 161 3.37 -22.10 12.37
C ASP A 161 2.93 -20.66 12.73
N ALA A 162 1.78 -20.21 12.18
CA ALA A 162 1.25 -18.87 12.42
C ALA A 162 0.75 -18.66 13.86
N LEU A 163 0.12 -19.67 14.47
CA LEU A 163 -0.29 -19.59 15.88
C LEU A 163 0.92 -19.61 16.82
N HIS A 164 1.95 -20.41 16.50
CA HIS A 164 3.20 -20.47 17.24
C HIS A 164 3.97 -19.14 17.18
N TRP A 165 4.01 -18.46 16.03
CA TRP A 165 4.65 -17.15 15.91
C TRP A 165 3.92 -16.05 16.72
N VAL A 166 2.59 -16.08 16.74
CA VAL A 166 1.77 -15.17 17.56
C VAL A 166 1.93 -15.48 19.05
N GLU A 167 2.00 -16.75 19.46
CA GLU A 167 2.31 -17.13 20.84
C GLU A 167 3.73 -16.70 21.26
N TYR A 168 4.73 -16.90 20.39
CA TYR A 168 6.10 -16.43 20.62
C TYR A 168 6.13 -14.92 20.88
N CYS A 169 5.49 -14.13 20.01
CA CYS A 169 5.48 -12.68 20.11
C CYS A 169 4.65 -12.15 21.29
N ASN A 170 3.44 -12.66 21.50
CA ASN A 170 2.44 -12.03 22.38
C ASN A 170 2.07 -12.86 23.62
N GLY A 171 2.49 -14.13 23.67
CA GLY A 171 2.21 -15.06 24.76
C GLY A 171 2.80 -14.63 26.10
N LYS A 172 1.94 -14.62 27.12
CA LYS A 172 2.24 -14.20 28.50
C LYS A 172 2.28 -15.37 29.49
N GLY A 173 1.61 -16.48 29.17
CA GLY A 173 1.52 -17.66 30.04
C GLY A 173 2.81 -18.47 30.14
N ASP A 174 2.77 -19.53 30.93
CA ASP A 174 3.80 -20.57 31.01
C ASP A 174 3.57 -21.60 29.89
N THR A 175 3.94 -21.23 28.67
CA THR A 175 3.71 -22.01 27.44
C THR A 175 4.97 -22.05 26.58
N TYR A 176 5.09 -23.04 25.68
CA TYR A 176 6.36 -23.36 25.04
C TYR A 176 6.97 -22.20 24.24
N TYR A 177 6.20 -21.53 23.38
CA TYR A 177 6.73 -20.45 22.55
C TYR A 177 6.91 -19.14 23.32
N ALA A 178 6.03 -18.86 24.28
CA ALA A 178 6.24 -17.76 25.24
C ALA A 178 7.55 -17.94 26.03
N ASN A 179 7.84 -19.15 26.50
CA ASN A 179 9.09 -19.47 27.21
C ASN A 179 10.31 -19.53 26.30
N LEU A 180 10.14 -19.91 25.02
CA LEU A 180 11.20 -19.85 24.01
C LEU A 180 11.61 -18.39 23.75
N ARG A 181 10.65 -17.45 23.64
CA ARG A 181 10.94 -16.00 23.59
C ARG A 181 11.74 -15.56 24.81
N ARG A 182 11.30 -15.93 26.03
CA ARG A 182 12.01 -15.59 27.28
C ARG A 182 13.45 -16.08 27.26
N LYS A 183 13.68 -17.34 26.85
CA LYS A 183 15.00 -17.94 26.72
C LYS A 183 15.89 -17.21 25.71
N ASN A 184 15.35 -16.90 24.52
CA ASN A 184 16.10 -16.30 23.42
C ASN A 184 16.45 -14.83 23.67
N THR A 185 15.54 -14.08 24.29
CA THR A 185 15.64 -12.62 24.44
C THR A 185 16.11 -12.14 25.82
N GLY A 186 16.10 -13.03 26.83
CA GLY A 186 16.38 -12.68 28.22
C GLY A 186 15.30 -11.82 28.90
N ARG A 187 14.15 -11.61 28.23
CA ARG A 187 13.06 -10.70 28.62
C ARG A 187 11.79 -11.47 28.98
N ASP A 188 11.12 -11.13 30.08
CA ASP A 188 9.80 -11.70 30.39
C ASP A 188 8.72 -11.10 29.48
N GLU A 189 8.82 -9.79 29.21
CA GLU A 189 7.81 -9.06 28.48
C GLU A 189 7.59 -9.59 27.05
N PRO A 190 6.34 -9.71 26.60
CA PRO A 190 6.04 -10.01 25.20
C PRO A 190 6.47 -8.88 24.28
N HIS A 191 6.73 -9.21 23.02
CA HIS A 191 6.91 -8.23 21.94
C HIS A 191 5.62 -7.43 21.69
N ASN A 192 4.45 -8.03 21.96
CA ASN A 192 3.13 -7.38 21.90
C ASN A 192 2.86 -6.71 20.53
N VAL A 193 3.15 -7.45 19.46
CA VAL A 193 2.95 -7.05 18.07
C VAL A 193 1.45 -6.93 17.81
N LYS A 194 1.00 -5.73 17.44
CA LYS A 194 -0.44 -5.46 17.27
C LYS A 194 -0.95 -5.80 15.87
N TYR A 195 -0.15 -5.56 14.83
CA TYR A 195 -0.59 -5.64 13.43
C TYR A 195 -0.03 -6.90 12.77
N TRP A 196 -0.93 -7.70 12.18
CA TRP A 196 -0.61 -8.98 11.55
C TRP A 196 -1.25 -9.12 10.17
N GLY A 197 -0.42 -9.41 9.16
CA GLY A 197 -0.82 -9.56 7.75
C GLY A 197 -1.11 -11.01 7.40
N LEU A 198 -2.29 -11.26 6.83
CA LEU A 198 -2.72 -12.60 6.42
C LEU A 198 -2.17 -12.91 5.01
N GLY A 199 -0.87 -13.13 4.92
CA GLY A 199 -0.16 -13.42 3.65
C GLY A 199 0.20 -12.18 2.84
N ASN A 200 1.04 -12.38 1.82
CA ASN A 200 1.40 -11.37 0.83
C ASN A 200 1.03 -11.80 -0.59
N GLU A 201 0.40 -10.91 -1.35
CA GLU A 201 0.08 -11.01 -2.79
C GLU A 201 -0.33 -12.39 -3.33
N VAL A 202 -0.93 -13.28 -2.52
CA VAL A 202 -1.13 -14.71 -2.86
C VAL A 202 -2.05 -14.98 -4.07
N TRP A 203 -2.55 -13.93 -4.72
CA TRP A 203 -3.19 -13.93 -6.03
C TRP A 203 -2.20 -13.97 -7.21
N GLY A 204 -1.00 -13.42 -7.05
CA GLY A 204 -0.03 -13.21 -8.13
C GLY A 204 0.69 -14.49 -8.54
N GLU A 205 0.78 -14.74 -9.85
CA GLU A 205 1.44 -15.91 -10.46
C GLU A 205 2.94 -16.05 -10.11
N TRP A 206 3.55 -15.02 -9.50
CA TRP A 206 4.92 -15.02 -8.99
C TRP A 206 5.05 -15.49 -7.53
N GLN A 207 3.96 -15.61 -6.77
CA GLN A 207 4.04 -16.05 -5.37
C GLN A 207 4.33 -17.55 -5.25
N VAL A 208 5.20 -17.89 -4.30
CA VAL A 208 5.26 -19.25 -3.75
C VAL A 208 3.92 -19.52 -3.05
N GLY A 209 3.26 -20.63 -3.42
CA GLY A 209 1.95 -20.98 -2.85
C GLY A 209 0.79 -20.05 -3.30
N GLN A 210 0.83 -19.58 -4.54
CA GLN A 210 -0.30 -18.89 -5.19
C GLN A 210 -1.64 -19.63 -4.99
N GLN A 211 -2.71 -18.87 -4.79
CA GLN A 211 -4.04 -19.33 -4.44
C GLN A 211 -5.11 -18.61 -5.26
N THR A 212 -6.26 -19.27 -5.46
CA THR A 212 -7.47 -18.58 -5.94
C THR A 212 -8.13 -17.79 -4.80
N ALA A 213 -8.86 -16.71 -5.13
CA ALA A 213 -9.49 -15.83 -4.14
C ALA A 213 -10.39 -16.58 -3.14
N ALA A 214 -11.11 -17.62 -3.58
CA ALA A 214 -11.95 -18.43 -2.72
C ALA A 214 -11.14 -19.35 -1.79
N ALA A 215 -10.04 -19.93 -2.28
CA ALA A 215 -9.15 -20.76 -1.47
C ALA A 215 -8.44 -19.94 -0.38
N TYR A 216 -7.87 -18.79 -0.77
CA TYR A 216 -7.27 -17.85 0.17
C TYR A 216 -8.28 -17.36 1.20
N ALA A 217 -9.46 -16.89 0.78
CA ALA A 217 -10.47 -16.39 1.70
C ALA A 217 -10.94 -17.44 2.72
N ALA A 218 -11.09 -18.71 2.30
CA ALA A 218 -11.40 -19.82 3.21
C ALA A 218 -10.26 -20.08 4.21
N LYS A 219 -9.00 -20.13 3.76
CA LYS A 219 -7.79 -20.30 4.61
C LYS A 219 -7.70 -19.14 5.62
N ALA A 220 -7.72 -17.91 5.13
CA ALA A 220 -7.63 -16.69 5.93
C ALA A 220 -8.78 -16.54 6.94
N ARG A 221 -10.00 -16.98 6.63
CA ARG A 221 -11.13 -16.95 7.59
C ARG A 221 -10.90 -17.85 8.80
N GLN A 222 -10.30 -19.03 8.59
CA GLN A 222 -9.95 -19.96 9.67
C GLN A 222 -8.79 -19.40 10.50
N TRP A 223 -7.75 -18.89 9.84
CA TRP A 223 -6.57 -18.29 10.48
C TRP A 223 -6.96 -17.08 11.35
N ALA A 224 -7.73 -16.14 10.78
CA ALA A 224 -8.21 -14.94 11.47
C ALA A 224 -9.16 -15.23 12.66
N HIS A 225 -9.74 -16.43 12.73
CA HIS A 225 -10.45 -16.89 13.91
C HIS A 225 -9.49 -17.43 14.98
N ALA A 226 -8.61 -18.37 14.61
CA ALA A 226 -7.73 -19.05 15.56
C ALA A 226 -6.66 -18.11 16.16
N ILE A 227 -6.10 -17.20 15.36
CA ILE A 227 -5.14 -16.18 15.82
C ILE A 227 -5.75 -15.32 16.94
N ARG A 228 -7.04 -14.97 16.85
CA ARG A 228 -7.75 -14.23 17.91
C ARG A 228 -8.22 -15.08 19.10
N LEU A 229 -8.00 -16.39 19.08
CA LEU A 229 -8.09 -17.24 20.28
C LEU A 229 -6.76 -17.24 21.06
N VAL A 230 -5.62 -17.05 20.38
CA VAL A 230 -4.29 -16.86 21.02
C VAL A 230 -4.16 -15.44 21.56
N ASP A 231 -4.45 -14.42 20.74
CA ASP A 231 -4.47 -13.02 21.17
C ASP A 231 -5.68 -12.26 20.57
N PRO A 232 -6.74 -11.96 21.36
CA PRO A 232 -7.91 -11.25 20.88
C PRO A 232 -7.67 -9.75 20.62
N SER A 233 -6.50 -9.19 20.97
CA SER A 233 -6.19 -7.77 20.82
C SER A 233 -5.62 -7.38 19.46
N VAL A 234 -5.19 -8.35 18.64
CA VAL A 234 -4.52 -8.08 17.36
C VAL A 234 -5.43 -7.47 16.28
N LYS A 235 -4.79 -6.68 15.43
CA LYS A 235 -5.33 -6.10 14.19
C LYS A 235 -4.89 -6.93 13.01
N LEU A 236 -5.85 -7.49 12.28
CA LEU A 236 -5.59 -8.34 11.13
C LEU A 236 -5.80 -7.57 9.82
N VAL A 237 -4.81 -7.63 8.93
CA VAL A 237 -4.89 -7.13 7.56
C VAL A 237 -5.15 -8.31 6.62
N GLY A 238 -6.24 -8.28 5.86
CA GLY A 238 -6.51 -9.26 4.80
C GLY A 238 -5.77 -8.89 3.51
N CYS A 239 -5.19 -9.87 2.83
CA CYS A 239 -4.49 -9.66 1.55
C CYS A 239 -5.48 -9.34 0.43
N GLY A 240 -5.47 -8.11 -0.06
CA GLY A 240 -6.13 -7.71 -1.31
C GLY A 240 -5.22 -7.76 -2.53
N GLU A 241 -5.68 -7.14 -3.60
CA GLU A 241 -4.96 -6.97 -4.88
C GLU A 241 -4.73 -5.47 -5.12
N THR A 242 -5.56 -4.78 -5.92
CA THR A 242 -5.45 -3.33 -6.17
C THR A 242 -6.73 -2.55 -5.80
N GLY A 243 -7.66 -3.17 -5.08
CA GLY A 243 -8.94 -2.56 -4.66
C GLY A 243 -10.04 -2.53 -5.71
N LEU A 244 -9.75 -2.99 -6.94
CA LEU A 244 -10.64 -2.95 -8.10
C LEU A 244 -11.16 -4.31 -8.55
N ASN A 245 -10.56 -5.39 -8.06
CA ASN A 245 -10.57 -6.65 -8.79
C ASN A 245 -11.59 -7.64 -8.23
N ARG A 246 -11.79 -8.73 -8.98
CA ARG A 246 -12.60 -9.85 -8.49
C ARG A 246 -12.03 -10.46 -7.21
N TRP A 247 -10.70 -10.42 -7.04
CA TRP A 247 -10.03 -10.81 -5.80
C TRP A 247 -10.57 -10.03 -4.60
N ASP A 248 -10.44 -8.70 -4.65
CA ASP A 248 -10.84 -7.79 -3.57
C ASP A 248 -12.29 -8.00 -3.16
N SER A 249 -13.22 -8.15 -4.12
CA SER A 249 -14.62 -8.45 -3.81
C SER A 249 -14.79 -9.80 -3.09
N VAL A 250 -14.19 -10.88 -3.60
CA VAL A 250 -14.37 -12.23 -3.01
C VAL A 250 -13.75 -12.30 -1.61
N VAL A 251 -12.58 -11.69 -1.42
CA VAL A 251 -11.91 -11.63 -0.12
C VAL A 251 -12.69 -10.78 0.88
N LEU A 252 -13.17 -9.60 0.49
CA LEU A 252 -13.99 -8.76 1.38
C LEU A 252 -15.33 -9.42 1.72
N ASP A 253 -16.04 -9.96 0.73
CA ASP A 253 -17.31 -10.66 0.94
C ASP A 253 -17.17 -11.79 1.97
N GLU A 254 -16.03 -12.48 2.03
CA GLU A 254 -15.80 -13.55 3.01
C GLU A 254 -15.11 -13.11 4.32
N LEU A 255 -14.21 -12.13 4.31
CA LEU A 255 -13.36 -11.77 5.47
C LEU A 255 -13.80 -10.53 6.26
N VAL A 256 -14.74 -9.72 5.80
CA VAL A 256 -15.08 -8.42 6.41
C VAL A 256 -15.45 -8.46 7.91
N ASP A 257 -16.03 -9.57 8.40
CA ASP A 257 -16.28 -9.75 9.84
C ASP A 257 -15.01 -10.15 10.62
N LYS A 258 -13.98 -10.68 9.95
CA LYS A 258 -12.76 -11.24 10.54
C LYS A 258 -11.50 -10.38 10.42
N VAL A 259 -11.39 -9.45 9.48
CA VAL A 259 -10.25 -8.52 9.39
C VAL A 259 -10.55 -7.20 10.11
N ASP A 260 -9.53 -6.37 10.33
CA ASP A 260 -9.66 -4.96 10.74
C ASP A 260 -9.33 -4.02 9.58
N LEU A 261 -8.38 -4.41 8.71
CA LEU A 261 -8.04 -3.73 7.47
C LEU A 261 -8.00 -4.70 6.27
N HIS A 262 -8.07 -4.16 5.05
CA HIS A 262 -7.84 -4.87 3.79
C HIS A 262 -6.67 -4.19 3.06
N SER A 263 -5.67 -4.96 2.61
CA SER A 263 -4.55 -4.40 1.86
C SER A 263 -4.92 -4.08 0.41
N ILE A 264 -4.30 -3.06 -0.16
CA ILE A 264 -4.22 -2.86 -1.62
C ILE A 264 -2.82 -2.40 -1.99
N HIS A 265 -2.28 -2.94 -3.08
CA HIS A 265 -0.93 -2.67 -3.56
C HIS A 265 -0.99 -1.98 -4.93
N LEU A 266 -0.11 -1.01 -5.20
CA LEU A 266 0.04 -0.41 -6.54
C LEU A 266 1.34 0.38 -6.67
N TYR A 267 2.08 0.12 -7.74
CA TYR A 267 3.31 0.85 -8.10
C TYR A 267 3.10 1.67 -9.38
N THR A 268 3.53 2.93 -9.36
CA THR A 268 3.58 3.78 -10.56
C THR A 268 4.86 3.55 -11.36
N GLY A 269 4.78 3.62 -12.68
CA GLY A 269 5.87 3.26 -13.61
C GLY A 269 5.96 1.77 -14.00
N PHE A 270 5.27 0.87 -13.29
CA PHE A 270 5.41 -0.58 -13.43
C PHE A 270 4.77 -1.16 -14.72
N GLY A 271 5.34 -2.24 -15.28
CA GLY A 271 4.90 -2.92 -16.51
C GLY A 271 5.58 -2.46 -17.82
N PRO A 272 5.28 -3.11 -18.97
CA PRO A 272 5.99 -2.90 -20.24
C PRO A 272 6.07 -1.44 -20.73
N ARG A 273 7.19 -1.07 -21.35
CA ARG A 273 7.53 0.30 -21.79
C ARG A 273 7.89 0.37 -23.26
N ASP A 274 7.61 1.51 -23.89
CA ASP A 274 8.23 1.93 -25.15
C ASP A 274 8.98 3.25 -24.89
N ARG A 275 10.28 3.11 -24.59
CA ARG A 275 11.15 4.24 -24.20
C ARG A 275 11.38 5.27 -25.32
N SER A 276 10.84 5.08 -26.53
CA SER A 276 10.81 6.13 -27.56
C SER A 276 9.81 7.25 -27.23
N GLN A 277 8.78 6.97 -26.39
CA GLN A 277 7.61 7.84 -26.22
C GLN A 277 7.71 8.73 -24.96
N LYS A 278 8.77 9.54 -24.86
CA LYS A 278 9.19 10.31 -23.66
C LYS A 278 8.05 10.94 -22.82
N GLU A 279 7.21 11.77 -23.43
CA GLU A 279 6.04 12.43 -22.82
C GLU A 279 5.11 11.45 -22.06
N LYS A 280 4.95 10.23 -22.60
CA LYS A 280 4.10 9.19 -21.99
C LYS A 280 4.82 8.46 -20.86
N GLU A 281 6.14 8.41 -20.86
CA GLU A 281 6.92 7.82 -19.77
C GLU A 281 6.97 8.77 -18.55
N TYR A 282 7.16 10.08 -18.74
CA TYR A 282 6.95 11.06 -17.66
C TYR A 282 5.50 11.00 -17.17
N GLY A 283 4.53 11.12 -18.09
CA GLY A 283 3.11 11.18 -17.74
C GLY A 283 2.63 9.93 -16.99
N ARG A 284 3.15 8.76 -17.31
CA ARG A 284 2.86 7.49 -16.63
C ARG A 284 3.38 7.44 -15.19
N THR A 285 4.52 8.06 -14.91
CA THR A 285 5.03 8.20 -13.53
C THR A 285 4.20 9.24 -12.79
N VAL A 286 4.05 10.44 -13.34
CA VAL A 286 3.59 11.63 -12.60
C VAL A 286 2.05 11.73 -12.50
N TYR A 287 1.31 11.22 -13.48
CA TYR A 287 -0.16 11.05 -13.45
C TYR A 287 -0.62 9.63 -13.04
N GLY A 288 0.32 8.73 -12.78
CA GLY A 288 0.02 7.39 -12.26
C GLY A 288 -0.74 7.36 -10.92
N PRO A 289 -0.47 8.26 -9.94
CA PRO A 289 -1.10 8.17 -8.61
C PRO A 289 -2.61 8.43 -8.58
N ASP A 290 -3.21 9.06 -9.60
CA ASP A 290 -4.68 9.23 -9.66
C ASP A 290 -5.41 7.87 -9.80
N ALA A 291 -4.72 6.84 -10.31
CA ALA A 291 -5.21 5.47 -10.27
C ALA A 291 -5.41 4.97 -8.82
N ALA A 292 -4.52 5.34 -7.90
CA ALA A 292 -4.64 4.93 -6.49
C ALA A 292 -5.92 5.49 -5.86
N GLU A 293 -6.29 6.73 -6.16
CA GLU A 293 -7.53 7.34 -5.63
C GLU A 293 -8.78 6.61 -6.12
N TYR A 294 -8.81 6.23 -7.41
CA TYR A 294 -9.90 5.42 -7.97
C TYR A 294 -9.95 4.01 -7.37
N SER A 295 -8.80 3.35 -7.22
CA SER A 295 -8.65 2.07 -6.50
C SER A 295 -9.18 2.13 -5.07
N ILE A 296 -8.88 3.20 -4.33
CA ILE A 296 -9.33 3.41 -2.95
C ILE A 296 -10.85 3.58 -2.88
N GLU A 297 -11.46 4.43 -3.71
CA GLU A 297 -12.91 4.67 -3.68
C GLU A 297 -13.73 3.44 -4.10
N VAL A 298 -13.25 2.62 -5.02
CA VAL A 298 -13.89 1.34 -5.36
C VAL A 298 -13.73 0.32 -4.22
N CYS A 299 -12.54 0.22 -3.61
CA CYS A 299 -12.31 -0.65 -2.46
C CYS A 299 -13.19 -0.28 -1.26
N LYS A 300 -13.33 1.02 -0.97
CA LYS A 300 -14.28 1.62 -0.01
C LYS A 300 -15.73 1.19 -0.30
N GLY A 301 -16.11 1.16 -1.58
CA GLY A 301 -17.39 0.62 -2.05
C GLY A 301 -17.55 -0.89 -1.76
N LEU A 302 -16.55 -1.70 -2.08
CA LEU A 302 -16.54 -3.14 -1.80
C LEU A 302 -16.60 -3.45 -0.31
N ILE A 303 -15.84 -2.72 0.51
CA ILE A 303 -15.87 -2.80 1.98
C ILE A 303 -17.28 -2.51 2.49
N ASN A 304 -17.91 -1.42 2.04
CA ASN A 304 -19.26 -1.07 2.50
C ASN A 304 -20.32 -2.08 2.04
N LYS A 305 -20.22 -2.60 0.81
CA LYS A 305 -21.06 -3.69 0.29
C LYS A 305 -20.97 -4.94 1.17
N ALA A 306 -19.75 -5.41 1.47
CA ALA A 306 -19.52 -6.59 2.29
C ALA A 306 -19.96 -6.37 3.76
N ARG A 307 -19.66 -5.20 4.34
CA ARG A 307 -20.10 -4.83 5.70
C ARG A 307 -21.61 -4.85 5.83
N PHE A 308 -22.34 -4.31 4.84
CA PHE A 308 -23.80 -4.35 4.82
C PHE A 308 -24.32 -5.79 4.71
N ALA A 309 -23.81 -6.57 3.75
CA ALA A 309 -24.24 -7.95 3.51
C ALA A 309 -24.04 -8.89 4.74
N LYS A 310 -23.01 -8.64 5.56
CA LYS A 310 -22.72 -9.40 6.79
C LYS A 310 -23.10 -8.69 8.09
N ASN A 311 -23.84 -7.57 8.03
CA ASN A 311 -24.27 -6.78 9.20
C ASN A 311 -23.12 -6.36 10.14
N VAL A 312 -21.97 -5.97 9.56
CA VAL A 312 -20.73 -5.64 10.27
C VAL A 312 -20.67 -4.15 10.61
N SER A 313 -21.03 -3.81 11.85
CA SER A 313 -21.05 -2.43 12.34
C SER A 313 -19.65 -1.80 12.47
N LYS A 314 -18.63 -2.55 12.88
CA LYS A 314 -17.24 -2.05 13.01
C LYS A 314 -16.77 -1.40 11.70
N PRO A 315 -15.99 -0.30 11.74
CA PRO A 315 -15.30 0.20 10.56
C PRO A 315 -14.27 -0.84 10.11
N ILE A 316 -14.09 -0.95 8.80
CA ILE A 316 -12.97 -1.64 8.16
C ILE A 316 -12.27 -0.59 7.31
N LYS A 317 -10.95 -0.60 7.34
CA LYS A 317 -10.08 0.40 6.72
C LYS A 317 -9.22 -0.21 5.60
N ILE A 318 -8.60 0.64 4.80
CA ILE A 318 -7.61 0.24 3.81
C ILE A 318 -6.20 0.38 4.41
N ALA A 319 -5.39 -0.65 4.22
CA ALA A 319 -3.93 -0.57 4.30
C ALA A 319 -3.40 -0.45 2.87
N PHE A 320 -2.70 0.63 2.54
CA PHE A 320 -1.98 0.76 1.28
C PHE A 320 -0.51 0.38 1.52
N ASP A 321 -0.30 -0.86 1.99
CA ASP A 321 0.95 -1.29 2.60
C ASP A 321 2.02 -1.79 1.62
N GLU A 322 1.76 -1.63 0.31
CA GLU A 322 2.80 -1.44 -0.72
C GLU A 322 2.40 -0.33 -1.70
N TYR A 323 3.11 0.80 -1.65
CA TYR A 323 3.00 1.86 -2.65
C TYR A 323 4.37 2.48 -2.99
N GLY A 324 4.49 3.03 -4.20
CA GLY A 324 5.66 3.81 -4.59
C GLY A 324 5.81 4.00 -6.09
N VAL A 325 7.01 4.39 -6.50
CA VAL A 325 7.44 4.46 -7.91
C VAL A 325 8.44 3.34 -8.18
N TRP A 326 8.16 2.48 -9.13
CA TRP A 326 9.04 1.37 -9.51
C TRP A 326 9.07 1.20 -11.03
N ASP A 327 10.26 1.29 -11.60
CA ASP A 327 10.57 0.86 -12.95
C ASP A 327 11.23 -0.53 -12.90
N GLU A 328 10.49 -1.56 -13.31
CA GLU A 328 10.96 -2.96 -13.47
C GLU A 328 12.16 -3.10 -14.42
N THR A 329 12.48 -2.04 -15.18
CA THR A 329 13.62 -1.96 -16.11
C THR A 329 14.75 -1.02 -15.61
N ILE A 330 14.74 -0.65 -14.32
CA ILE A 330 15.83 0.02 -13.60
C ILE A 330 16.08 -0.66 -12.24
N GLY A 331 15.05 -0.82 -11.41
CA GLY A 331 15.11 -1.66 -10.21
C GLY A 331 14.75 -3.09 -10.57
N THR A 332 15.74 -3.96 -10.74
CA THR A 332 15.57 -5.34 -11.21
C THR A 332 16.05 -6.33 -10.14
N PRO A 333 15.59 -7.60 -10.13
CA PRO A 333 16.04 -8.59 -9.15
C PRO A 333 17.57 -8.75 -9.12
N GLU A 334 18.22 -8.64 -10.29
CA GLU A 334 19.68 -8.78 -10.45
C GLU A 334 20.49 -7.62 -9.85
N ASN A 335 19.86 -6.45 -9.61
CA ASN A 335 20.47 -5.34 -8.85
C ASN A 335 19.83 -5.11 -7.47
N GLY A 336 18.98 -6.03 -7.01
CA GLY A 336 18.33 -5.92 -5.71
C GLY A 336 17.32 -4.78 -5.63
N LEU A 337 16.67 -4.44 -6.75
CA LEU A 337 15.68 -3.35 -6.87
C LEU A 337 16.25 -1.95 -6.51
N GLU A 338 17.55 -1.72 -6.68
CA GLU A 338 18.18 -0.41 -6.40
C GLU A 338 17.91 0.61 -7.52
N GLN A 339 16.85 1.40 -7.37
CA GLN A 339 16.45 2.45 -8.30
C GLN A 339 16.86 3.85 -7.80
N PHE A 340 17.55 4.61 -8.66
CA PHE A 340 17.92 6.01 -8.40
C PHE A 340 16.86 6.97 -8.93
N TYR A 341 16.21 7.73 -8.06
CA TYR A 341 15.03 8.53 -8.38
C TYR A 341 15.32 9.93 -8.92
N THR A 342 14.36 10.45 -9.69
CA THR A 342 14.34 11.76 -10.36
C THR A 342 13.40 12.77 -9.68
N LEU A 343 13.42 14.04 -10.09
CA LEU A 343 12.38 15.00 -9.72
C LEU A 343 10.99 14.53 -10.18
N ALA A 344 10.84 13.96 -11.38
CA ALA A 344 9.56 13.39 -11.83
C ALA A 344 9.03 12.32 -10.86
N ASP A 345 9.89 11.43 -10.37
CA ASP A 345 9.50 10.43 -9.36
C ASP A 345 9.11 11.08 -8.01
N ALA A 346 9.73 12.22 -7.64
CA ALA A 346 9.34 13.00 -6.47
C ALA A 346 7.99 13.72 -6.64
N LEU A 347 7.68 14.27 -7.82
CA LEU A 347 6.35 14.82 -8.13
C LEU A 347 5.26 13.72 -8.09
N ALA A 348 5.59 12.50 -8.50
CA ALA A 348 4.72 11.34 -8.31
C ALA A 348 4.55 10.98 -6.82
N MET A 349 5.61 10.98 -6.01
CA MET A 349 5.55 10.75 -4.57
C MET A 349 4.70 11.81 -3.84
N ALA A 350 4.87 13.10 -4.17
CA ALA A 350 4.01 14.17 -3.67
C ALA A 350 2.54 13.97 -4.07
N SER A 351 2.29 13.45 -5.27
CA SER A 351 0.93 13.15 -5.77
C SER A 351 0.29 11.96 -5.04
N TRP A 352 1.07 10.91 -4.72
CA TRP A 352 0.67 9.79 -3.87
C TRP A 352 0.25 10.25 -2.47
N LEU A 353 1.09 11.04 -1.81
CA LEU A 353 0.84 11.54 -0.44
C LEU A 353 -0.39 12.46 -0.41
N ASN A 354 -0.59 13.28 -1.45
CA ASN A 354 -1.81 14.05 -1.67
C ASN A 354 -3.09 13.17 -1.77
N VAL A 355 -3.02 11.99 -2.40
CA VAL A 355 -4.16 11.05 -2.45
C VAL A 355 -4.49 10.52 -1.06
N PHE A 356 -3.49 10.07 -0.28
CA PHE A 356 -3.73 9.52 1.06
C PHE A 356 -4.30 10.56 2.03
N VAL A 357 -3.85 11.83 1.97
CA VAL A 357 -4.43 12.92 2.76
C VAL A 357 -5.90 13.19 2.36
N ARG A 358 -6.25 13.15 1.05
CA ARG A 358 -7.65 13.27 0.62
C ARG A 358 -8.51 12.08 1.07
N GLN A 359 -7.94 10.87 1.11
CA GLN A 359 -8.63 9.60 1.41
C GLN A 359 -8.52 9.17 2.89
N ALA A 360 -8.20 10.09 3.80
CA ALA A 360 -8.02 9.82 5.24
C ALA A 360 -9.29 9.24 5.95
N ASP A 361 -10.47 9.32 5.33
CA ASP A 361 -11.68 8.68 5.88
C ASP A 361 -11.65 7.14 5.74
N ILE A 362 -10.89 6.59 4.79
CA ILE A 362 -10.80 5.14 4.53
C ILE A 362 -9.39 4.56 4.54
N VAL A 363 -8.35 5.29 4.12
CA VAL A 363 -6.95 4.86 4.26
C VAL A 363 -6.49 5.12 5.69
N ASP A 364 -5.98 4.09 6.36
CA ASP A 364 -5.58 4.15 7.77
C ASP A 364 -4.09 3.81 7.96
N ILE A 365 -3.55 2.95 7.09
CA ILE A 365 -2.12 2.64 6.98
C ILE A 365 -1.72 2.83 5.51
N ALA A 366 -0.52 3.35 5.26
CA ALA A 366 0.16 3.25 3.97
C ALA A 366 1.67 3.09 4.21
N CYS A 367 2.31 2.12 3.54
CA CYS A 367 3.72 1.80 3.75
C CYS A 367 4.52 2.04 2.46
N ILE A 368 5.50 2.94 2.52
CA ILE A 368 6.38 3.18 1.37
C ILE A 368 7.22 1.93 1.10
N ALA A 369 7.11 1.41 -0.11
CA ALA A 369 7.80 0.22 -0.58
C ALA A 369 9.07 0.63 -1.37
N GLN A 370 10.29 0.56 -0.80
CA GLN A 370 10.64 0.15 0.58
C GLN A 370 11.44 1.24 1.31
N SER A 371 11.84 0.98 2.56
CA SER A 371 12.43 2.03 3.43
C SER A 371 13.90 2.34 3.14
N VAL A 372 14.69 1.34 2.70
CA VAL A 372 16.16 1.44 2.56
C VAL A 372 16.67 0.60 1.37
N ASN A 373 17.56 1.17 0.56
CA ASN A 373 18.09 0.67 -0.72
C ASN A 373 17.02 0.29 -1.77
N VAL A 374 16.29 -0.79 -1.52
CA VAL A 374 15.24 -1.38 -2.37
C VAL A 374 14.14 -0.35 -2.66
N ILE A 375 14.04 0.13 -3.90
CA ILE A 375 13.05 1.13 -4.38
C ILE A 375 12.70 2.21 -3.32
N SER A 376 13.75 2.83 -2.75
CA SER A 376 13.66 3.51 -1.45
C SER A 376 14.00 5.01 -1.44
N PRO A 377 13.55 5.76 -0.41
CA PRO A 377 13.99 7.14 -0.20
C PRO A 377 15.44 7.27 0.33
N LEU A 378 16.06 6.18 0.79
CA LEU A 378 17.37 6.18 1.48
C LEU A 378 18.32 5.13 0.88
N MET A 379 19.40 5.59 0.24
CA MET A 379 20.45 4.72 -0.28
C MET A 379 21.66 4.72 0.66
N THR A 380 22.11 3.54 1.08
CA THR A 380 23.29 3.38 1.96
C THR A 380 24.53 2.95 1.16
N SER A 381 25.68 3.44 1.60
CA SER A 381 27.00 2.85 1.33
C SER A 381 27.65 2.47 2.67
N PRO A 382 28.83 1.81 2.69
CA PRO A 382 29.53 1.52 3.93
C PRO A 382 29.87 2.76 4.78
N ALA A 383 30.12 3.91 4.13
CA ALA A 383 30.54 5.16 4.79
C ALA A 383 29.39 6.13 5.15
N GLY A 384 28.13 5.76 4.93
CA GLY A 384 26.98 6.61 5.25
C GLY A 384 25.76 6.34 4.38
N LEU A 385 24.89 7.34 4.22
CA LEU A 385 23.72 7.30 3.35
C LEU A 385 23.53 8.61 2.58
N PHE A 386 22.69 8.59 1.54
CA PHE A 386 22.14 9.81 0.95
C PHE A 386 20.62 9.72 0.77
N LYS A 387 19.98 10.89 0.68
CA LYS A 387 18.52 11.05 0.56
C LYS A 387 18.14 11.20 -0.91
N GLN A 388 17.33 10.26 -1.41
CA GLN A 388 16.82 10.29 -2.79
C GLN A 388 15.82 11.43 -2.99
N THR A 389 15.47 11.76 -4.23
CA THR A 389 14.53 12.85 -4.53
C THR A 389 13.16 12.65 -3.87
N ILE A 390 12.66 11.41 -3.84
CA ILE A 390 11.39 11.02 -3.20
C ILE A 390 11.39 11.17 -1.67
N TYR A 391 12.55 11.40 -1.04
CA TYR A 391 12.65 11.68 0.40
C TYR A 391 11.93 12.97 0.80
N TYR A 392 12.13 14.04 0.03
CA TYR A 392 11.71 15.39 0.41
C TYR A 392 10.18 15.56 0.46
N PRO A 393 9.39 15.03 -0.51
CA PRO A 393 7.93 14.96 -0.36
C PRO A 393 7.51 14.16 0.87
N LEU A 394 8.12 13.01 1.15
CA LEU A 394 7.77 12.18 2.31
C LEU A 394 8.06 12.92 3.63
N TYR A 395 9.20 13.61 3.73
CA TYR A 395 9.56 14.47 4.85
C TYR A 395 8.54 15.60 5.05
N LEU A 396 8.26 16.38 4.00
CA LEU A 396 7.34 17.52 4.09
C LEU A 396 5.91 17.08 4.47
N PHE A 397 5.36 16.04 3.84
CA PHE A 397 4.04 15.53 4.25
C PHE A 397 4.05 14.94 5.67
N SER A 398 5.10 14.22 6.06
CA SER A 398 5.20 13.61 7.40
C SER A 398 5.34 14.66 8.53
N HIS A 399 5.96 15.80 8.24
CA HIS A 399 6.09 16.91 9.19
C HIS A 399 4.84 17.81 9.21
N TYR A 400 4.31 18.16 8.03
CA TYR A 400 3.26 19.18 7.90
C TYR A 400 1.84 18.60 7.76
N MET A 401 1.61 17.44 7.12
CA MET A 401 0.23 16.89 7.02
C MET A 401 -0.16 15.93 8.16
N ARG A 402 0.81 15.49 8.97
CA ARG A 402 0.56 14.71 10.20
C ARG A 402 -0.19 15.54 11.27
N ASP A 403 -1.00 14.85 12.07
CA ASP A 403 -1.84 15.38 13.17
C ASP A 403 -2.86 16.46 12.75
N GLY A 404 -3.06 16.64 11.44
CA GLY A 404 -4.07 17.51 10.88
C GLY A 404 -5.40 16.79 10.61
N VAL A 405 -6.49 17.55 10.54
CA VAL A 405 -7.76 17.06 9.98
C VAL A 405 -7.78 17.44 8.50
N SER A 406 -7.86 16.44 7.61
CA SER A 406 -8.02 16.66 6.17
C SER A 406 -9.33 17.42 5.91
N VAL A 407 -9.29 18.44 5.04
CA VAL A 407 -10.45 19.30 4.71
C VAL A 407 -10.72 19.29 3.21
N ARG A 408 -11.96 19.56 2.83
CA ARG A 408 -12.35 19.63 1.41
C ARG A 408 -11.69 20.82 0.72
N VAL A 409 -11.23 20.56 -0.50
CA VAL A 409 -10.65 21.54 -1.42
C VAL A 409 -11.33 21.43 -2.78
N SER A 410 -11.83 22.55 -3.31
CA SER A 410 -12.25 22.65 -4.70
C SER A 410 -11.10 23.20 -5.52
N LEU A 411 -10.97 22.77 -6.77
CA LEU A 411 -9.91 23.20 -7.67
C LEU A 411 -10.47 23.28 -9.08
N THR A 412 -10.41 24.49 -9.64
CA THR A 412 -10.42 24.67 -11.10
C THR A 412 -8.97 24.52 -11.58
N SER A 413 -8.74 23.75 -12.64
CA SER A 413 -7.39 23.46 -13.16
C SER A 413 -7.46 22.89 -14.57
N PRO A 414 -6.45 23.14 -15.44
CA PRO A 414 -6.22 22.37 -16.65
C PRO A 414 -6.12 20.86 -16.38
N THR A 415 -6.52 20.05 -17.35
CA THR A 415 -6.62 18.59 -17.19
C THR A 415 -5.78 17.83 -18.21
N PHE A 416 -4.99 16.87 -17.75
CA PHE A 416 -4.19 16.00 -18.61
C PHE A 416 -5.07 14.98 -19.36
N ALA A 417 -4.84 14.86 -20.68
CA ALA A 417 -5.61 14.00 -21.58
C ALA A 417 -4.80 12.83 -22.18
N GLY A 418 -3.54 12.64 -21.75
CA GLY A 418 -2.67 11.56 -22.23
C GLY A 418 -3.00 10.19 -21.64
N ARG A 419 -2.26 9.15 -22.04
CA ARG A 419 -2.47 7.78 -21.53
C ARG A 419 -1.81 7.60 -20.17
N HIS A 420 -2.63 7.60 -19.12
CA HIS A 420 -2.20 7.70 -17.72
C HIS A 420 -2.15 6.36 -16.94
N CYS A 421 -2.75 5.27 -17.42
CA CYS A 421 -2.85 4.01 -16.66
C CYS A 421 -2.36 2.76 -17.41
N ARG A 422 -2.02 1.73 -16.61
CA ARG A 422 -1.63 0.37 -17.03
C ARG A 422 -2.72 -0.29 -17.89
N ARG A 423 -2.32 -1.12 -18.86
CA ARG A 423 -3.22 -1.89 -19.75
C ARG A 423 -4.09 -2.84 -18.92
N GLY A 424 -5.33 -2.44 -18.65
CA GLY A 424 -6.27 -3.13 -17.75
C GLY A 424 -7.26 -2.17 -17.11
N TYR A 425 -6.81 -0.94 -16.80
CA TYR A 425 -7.73 0.18 -16.58
C TYR A 425 -8.53 0.44 -17.86
N PRO A 426 -9.86 0.59 -17.80
CA PRO A 426 -10.65 0.94 -18.97
C PRO A 426 -10.33 2.38 -19.36
N ALA A 427 -9.69 2.57 -20.51
CA ALA A 427 -9.57 3.84 -21.23
C ALA A 427 -10.94 4.27 -21.82
N SER A 428 -11.97 4.23 -20.98
CA SER A 428 -13.32 4.66 -21.28
C SER A 428 -13.41 6.18 -21.28
N ARG A 429 -14.41 6.72 -21.97
CA ARG A 429 -14.76 8.15 -21.92
C ARG A 429 -15.29 8.63 -20.56
N ALA A 430 -15.27 7.76 -19.54
CA ALA A 430 -15.71 8.02 -18.18
C ALA A 430 -14.57 7.94 -17.13
N ALA A 431 -13.32 7.75 -17.56
CA ALA A 431 -12.18 7.99 -16.67
C ALA A 431 -12.20 9.47 -16.21
N PRO A 432 -11.99 9.77 -14.92
CA PRO A 432 -12.02 11.15 -14.43
C PRO A 432 -10.93 11.98 -15.11
N ARG A 433 -11.25 13.22 -15.52
CA ARG A 433 -10.25 14.14 -16.08
C ARG A 433 -9.18 14.40 -15.02
N ILE A 434 -7.96 13.95 -15.28
CA ILE A 434 -6.84 14.07 -14.33
C ILE A 434 -6.40 15.53 -14.24
N SER A 435 -6.40 16.10 -13.04
CA SER A 435 -5.93 17.48 -12.83
C SER A 435 -4.41 17.55 -12.99
N MET A 436 -3.93 18.61 -13.65
CA MET A 436 -2.50 18.93 -13.68
C MET A 436 -1.97 19.36 -12.30
N LEU A 437 -2.85 19.71 -11.37
CA LEU A 437 -2.53 20.16 -10.02
C LEU A 437 -3.18 19.24 -8.94
N PRO A 438 -2.60 18.09 -8.59
CA PRO A 438 -3.05 17.31 -7.44
C PRO A 438 -2.70 18.07 -6.16
N ARG A 439 -3.60 17.99 -5.18
CA ARG A 439 -3.61 18.89 -4.02
C ARG A 439 -4.32 18.30 -2.81
N SER A 440 -3.99 18.77 -1.63
CA SER A 440 -4.62 18.39 -0.37
C SER A 440 -4.43 19.49 0.66
N CYS A 441 -5.26 19.49 1.70
CA CYS A 441 -5.15 20.46 2.78
C CYS A 441 -5.51 19.82 4.12
N THR A 442 -4.79 20.21 5.17
CA THR A 442 -5.11 19.85 6.55
C THR A 442 -5.28 21.08 7.43
N LEU A 443 -6.20 20.99 8.38
CA LEU A 443 -6.47 21.99 9.41
C LEU A 443 -6.07 21.45 10.78
N ARG A 444 -5.11 22.10 11.44
CA ARG A 444 -4.67 21.75 12.81
C ARG A 444 -5.28 22.72 13.81
N ARG A 445 -6.57 22.51 14.13
CA ARG A 445 -7.42 23.45 14.91
C ARG A 445 -6.78 24.02 16.18
N LEU A 446 -6.06 23.22 16.96
CA LEU A 446 -5.38 23.67 18.19
C LEU A 446 -4.22 24.64 17.93
N ALA A 447 -3.53 24.50 16.80
CA ALA A 447 -2.44 25.38 16.39
C ALA A 447 -2.92 26.54 15.49
N ARG A 448 -4.23 26.57 15.13
CA ARG A 448 -4.83 27.49 14.15
C ARG A 448 -4.17 27.53 12.76
N SER A 449 -3.27 26.60 12.46
CA SER A 449 -2.59 26.50 11.17
C SER A 449 -3.42 25.73 10.14
N LEU A 450 -3.62 26.34 8.98
CA LEU A 450 -4.01 25.67 7.75
C LEU A 450 -2.73 25.27 7.00
N ARG A 451 -2.69 24.08 6.40
CA ARG A 451 -1.52 23.57 5.67
C ARG A 451 -1.97 23.02 4.34
N VAL A 452 -1.38 23.49 3.24
CA VAL A 452 -1.79 23.18 1.87
C VAL A 452 -0.61 22.53 1.14
N ALA A 453 -0.87 21.48 0.37
CA ALA A 453 0.07 20.93 -0.60
C ALA A 453 -0.57 20.96 -1.98
N VAL A 454 0.20 21.34 -2.99
CA VAL A 454 -0.13 21.34 -4.42
C VAL A 454 1.09 20.74 -5.13
N VAL A 455 0.93 20.13 -6.30
CA VAL A 455 2.06 19.73 -7.16
C VAL A 455 1.82 20.33 -8.54
N ASN A 456 2.83 20.87 -9.22
CA ASN A 456 2.70 21.14 -10.65
C ASN A 456 3.21 19.94 -11.45
N ARG A 457 2.28 19.25 -12.14
CA ARG A 457 2.60 18.07 -12.97
C ARG A 457 2.84 18.39 -14.45
N SER A 458 2.71 19.65 -14.88
CA SER A 458 2.92 20.01 -16.29
C SER A 458 4.40 20.06 -16.64
N GLU A 459 4.81 19.26 -17.64
CA GLU A 459 6.12 19.38 -18.30
C GLU A 459 6.25 20.64 -19.18
N LEU A 460 5.21 21.49 -19.29
CA LEU A 460 5.19 22.57 -20.29
C LEU A 460 4.67 23.92 -19.77
N CYS A 461 4.14 24.01 -18.55
CA CYS A 461 3.49 25.22 -18.04
C CYS A 461 3.75 25.46 -16.56
N SER A 462 4.19 26.67 -16.21
CA SER A 462 4.03 27.23 -14.87
C SER A 462 2.59 27.75 -14.68
N TYR A 463 2.11 27.77 -13.44
CA TYR A 463 0.75 28.21 -13.10
C TYR A 463 0.76 29.11 -11.88
N GLN A 464 0.16 30.30 -11.99
CA GLN A 464 -0.23 31.09 -10.83
C GLN A 464 -1.58 30.58 -10.32
N VAL A 465 -1.66 30.24 -9.03
CA VAL A 465 -2.84 29.57 -8.43
C VAL A 465 -3.29 30.35 -7.19
N PRO A 466 -4.23 31.29 -7.29
CA PRO A 466 -4.77 31.97 -6.11
C PRO A 466 -5.41 30.97 -5.15
N VAL A 467 -5.02 31.05 -3.88
CA VAL A 467 -5.52 30.19 -2.80
C VAL A 467 -6.52 31.00 -1.98
N ARG A 468 -7.81 30.65 -2.09
CA ARG A 468 -8.89 31.34 -1.38
C ARG A 468 -9.39 30.47 -0.24
N ILE A 469 -9.47 31.05 0.96
CA ILE A 469 -9.90 30.34 2.17
C ILE A 469 -11.34 30.75 2.45
N ALA A 470 -12.26 29.80 2.28
CA ALA A 470 -13.68 30.08 2.33
C ALA A 470 -14.15 30.33 3.78
N PHE A 471 -14.87 31.44 3.98
CA PHE A 471 -15.54 31.83 5.24
C PHE A 471 -14.65 32.18 6.44
N GLU A 472 -13.33 32.18 6.30
CA GLU A 472 -12.38 32.51 7.37
C GLU A 472 -11.34 33.52 6.86
N ARG A 473 -10.92 34.47 7.71
CA ARG A 473 -9.74 35.31 7.44
C ARG A 473 -8.50 34.56 7.93
N ALA A 474 -7.56 34.27 7.05
CA ALA A 474 -6.24 33.81 7.44
C ALA A 474 -5.43 34.96 8.08
N ALA A 475 -4.51 34.60 8.98
CA ALA A 475 -3.51 35.53 9.50
C ALA A 475 -2.33 35.69 8.51
N ALA A 476 -1.49 36.70 8.72
CA ALA A 476 -0.57 37.20 7.69
C ALA A 476 0.69 36.33 7.41
N GLU A 477 1.10 35.47 8.34
CA GLU A 477 2.33 34.68 8.21
C GLU A 477 2.11 33.44 7.32
N VAL A 478 2.94 33.28 6.29
CA VAL A 478 2.96 32.09 5.42
C VAL A 478 4.39 31.54 5.34
N GLU A 479 4.55 30.26 5.64
CA GLU A 479 5.77 29.48 5.40
C GLU A 479 5.59 28.72 4.07
N VAL A 480 6.47 28.92 3.09
CA VAL A 480 6.41 28.24 1.79
C VAL A 480 7.63 27.34 1.65
N HIS A 481 7.39 26.06 1.35
CA HIS A 481 8.42 25.12 0.93
C HIS A 481 8.27 24.84 -0.56
N GLU A 482 9.38 24.73 -1.28
CA GLU A 482 9.39 24.35 -2.69
C GLU A 482 10.41 23.24 -2.93
N LEU A 483 10.08 22.32 -3.84
CA LEU A 483 10.98 21.33 -4.43
C LEU A 483 10.87 21.40 -5.96
N TRP A 484 11.75 22.18 -6.58
CA TRP A 484 11.80 22.46 -8.02
C TRP A 484 13.22 22.24 -8.58
N HIS A 485 13.31 21.95 -9.89
CA HIS A 485 14.54 22.02 -10.68
C HIS A 485 14.18 22.08 -12.17
N GLU A 486 14.87 22.92 -12.95
CA GLU A 486 14.76 23.05 -14.43
C GLU A 486 14.77 21.73 -15.24
N ASN A 487 15.15 20.61 -14.62
CA ASN A 487 15.34 19.32 -15.25
C ASN A 487 14.59 18.23 -14.46
N VAL A 488 13.44 17.80 -14.97
CA VAL A 488 12.61 16.73 -14.38
C VAL A 488 13.35 15.40 -14.21
N CYS A 489 14.47 15.18 -14.91
CA CYS A 489 15.33 14.01 -14.79
C CYS A 489 16.48 14.16 -13.77
N ALA A 490 16.63 15.32 -13.11
CA ALA A 490 17.66 15.55 -12.09
C ALA A 490 17.50 14.59 -10.90
N ARG A 491 18.63 14.18 -10.30
CA ARG A 491 18.71 13.14 -9.26
C ARG A 491 19.68 13.55 -8.15
N ASN A 492 19.51 12.96 -6.97
CA ASN A 492 20.53 12.98 -5.92
C ASN A 492 21.46 11.78 -6.04
N GLY A 493 22.70 11.95 -5.57
CA GLY A 493 23.68 10.88 -5.36
C GLY A 493 24.50 11.15 -4.10
N HIS A 494 25.54 10.34 -3.88
CA HIS A 494 26.43 10.53 -2.73
C HIS A 494 27.12 11.91 -2.72
N VAL A 495 27.56 12.40 -3.89
CA VAL A 495 27.99 13.78 -4.13
C VAL A 495 27.69 14.13 -5.60
N PRO A 496 27.11 15.31 -5.92
CA PRO A 496 26.41 16.25 -5.03
C PRO A 496 24.96 15.80 -4.75
N THR A 497 24.34 16.44 -3.76
CA THR A 497 22.87 16.51 -3.64
C THR A 497 22.40 17.71 -4.46
N LEU A 498 21.50 17.50 -5.43
CA LEU A 498 21.01 18.54 -6.35
C LEU A 498 19.58 19.00 -6.04
N LEU A 499 18.79 18.14 -5.40
CA LEU A 499 17.39 18.35 -5.08
C LEU A 499 17.20 18.30 -3.55
N THR A 500 16.84 19.44 -2.99
CA THR A 500 16.46 19.64 -1.59
C THR A 500 15.22 20.55 -1.54
N SER A 501 14.41 20.41 -0.50
CA SER A 501 13.34 21.39 -0.24
C SER A 501 13.93 22.71 0.26
N SER A 502 13.62 23.82 -0.40
CA SER A 502 13.93 25.17 0.08
C SER A 502 12.86 25.68 1.05
N VAL A 503 13.14 26.79 1.73
CA VAL A 503 12.12 27.64 2.35
C VAL A 503 12.17 28.97 1.61
N LEU A 504 11.03 29.41 1.07
CA LEU A 504 10.85 30.75 0.52
C LEU A 504 10.31 31.66 1.63
N GLU A 505 10.67 32.94 1.59
CA GLU A 505 10.68 33.86 2.74
C GLU A 505 9.35 33.93 3.52
N SER A 506 9.45 34.02 4.85
CA SER A 506 8.33 34.29 5.75
C SER A 506 7.86 35.74 5.60
N ALA A 507 6.90 35.98 4.72
CA ALA A 507 6.36 37.31 4.46
C ALA A 507 5.60 37.87 5.66
N GLU A 508 6.07 38.99 6.22
CA GLU A 508 5.27 39.80 7.15
C GLU A 508 4.29 40.71 6.38
N SER A 509 3.07 40.83 6.90
CA SER A 509 1.99 41.72 6.46
C SER A 509 1.32 41.45 5.10
N LEU A 510 0.15 40.82 5.14
CA LEU A 510 -0.92 41.04 4.17
C LEU A 510 -1.82 42.18 4.68
N SER A 511 -1.74 43.35 4.05
CA SER A 511 -2.65 44.48 4.32
C SER A 511 -3.99 44.27 3.59
N ALA A 512 -5.06 44.05 4.35
CA ALA A 512 -6.41 43.96 3.78
C ALA A 512 -6.92 45.37 3.41
N SER A 513 -6.96 45.67 2.12
CA SER A 513 -7.60 46.89 1.61
C SER A 513 -9.12 46.83 1.83
N PHE A 514 -9.65 47.75 2.63
CA PHE A 514 -11.08 48.01 2.69
C PHE A 514 -11.46 49.07 1.65
N THR A 515 -12.50 48.82 0.88
CA THR A 515 -13.24 49.85 0.13
C THR A 515 -14.59 50.03 0.82
N ASP A 516 -14.62 50.87 1.85
CA ASP A 516 -15.88 51.29 2.44
C ASP A 516 -16.56 52.27 1.47
N ASN A 517 -17.70 51.85 0.92
CA ASN A 517 -18.61 52.68 0.13
C ASN A 517 -19.91 52.86 0.93
N ASP A 518 -19.83 53.62 2.02
CA ASP A 518 -20.99 54.14 2.75
C ASP A 518 -20.79 55.66 2.95
N ASP A 519 -21.35 56.45 2.02
CA ASP A 519 -21.56 57.88 2.22
C ASP A 519 -22.69 58.07 3.25
N ASP A 520 -22.36 58.47 4.48
CA ASP A 520 -23.26 59.30 5.29
C ASP A 520 -22.50 60.09 6.37
N ASN A 521 -22.69 61.40 6.39
CA ASN A 521 -22.22 62.26 7.48
C ASN A 521 -23.29 62.32 8.58
N ASP A 522 -22.94 61.94 9.82
CA ASP A 522 -23.23 62.85 10.94
C ASP A 522 -22.37 62.55 12.19
N ALA A 523 -22.38 63.50 13.15
CA ALA A 523 -21.34 63.62 14.17
C ALA A 523 -21.71 63.15 15.61
N ASN A 524 -20.65 62.99 16.41
CA ASN A 524 -20.60 62.81 17.88
C ASN A 524 -20.72 61.39 18.46
N ALA A 525 -20.03 61.22 19.59
CA ALA A 525 -19.87 60.00 20.40
C ALA A 525 -20.28 60.32 21.87
N PRO A 526 -20.15 59.44 22.90
CA PRO A 526 -19.61 58.08 22.89
C PRO A 526 -20.32 57.01 23.77
N SER A 527 -19.85 55.75 23.64
CA SER A 527 -19.68 54.74 24.70
C SER A 527 -20.82 53.80 25.17
N TYR A 528 -20.37 52.64 25.70
CA TYR A 528 -21.06 51.60 26.50
C TYR A 528 -21.89 50.48 25.84
N SER A 529 -21.91 49.36 26.57
CA SER A 529 -22.57 48.05 26.36
C SER A 529 -22.89 47.47 27.76
N PRO A 530 -23.74 46.42 27.94
CA PRO A 530 -24.45 45.58 26.97
C PRO A 530 -25.98 45.37 27.25
N CYS A 531 -26.65 44.53 26.42
CA CYS A 531 -27.86 43.66 26.59
C CYS A 531 -28.75 43.69 27.89
N PRO A 532 -30.06 43.25 27.88
CA PRO A 532 -30.85 42.55 26.83
C PRO A 532 -32.40 42.82 26.67
N ARG A 533 -32.94 42.63 25.44
CA ARG A 533 -34.36 42.25 25.10
C ARG A 533 -35.51 43.25 25.53
N PRO A 534 -36.84 42.90 25.53
CA PRO A 534 -37.72 43.09 24.35
C PRO A 534 -39.13 43.71 24.62
N ILE A 535 -39.87 44.19 23.59
CA ILE A 535 -41.36 44.34 23.65
C ILE A 535 -42.04 44.45 22.25
N LEU A 536 -43.37 44.25 22.17
CA LEU A 536 -44.16 44.12 20.92
C LEU A 536 -45.07 45.33 20.58
N LYS A 537 -45.34 45.53 19.26
CA LYS A 537 -46.65 45.76 18.57
C LYS A 537 -46.39 45.93 17.04
N ARG A 538 -47.14 45.36 16.07
CA ARG A 538 -48.55 45.58 15.63
C ARG A 538 -48.78 47.00 15.05
N ASN A 539 -49.32 47.25 13.85
CA ASN A 539 -49.78 46.41 12.69
C ASN A 539 -49.27 47.08 11.36
N SER A 540 -49.86 47.07 10.13
CA SER A 540 -51.06 46.46 9.49
C SER A 540 -51.04 46.61 7.94
N ALA A 541 -51.48 45.58 7.20
CA ALA A 541 -51.94 45.60 5.79
C ALA A 541 -50.92 45.97 4.68
N SER A 542 -51.12 45.70 3.38
CA SER A 542 -52.26 45.10 2.65
C SER A 542 -51.86 44.09 1.54
N LEU A 543 -52.83 43.35 1.01
CA LEU A 543 -52.68 42.27 0.00
C LEU A 543 -52.38 42.75 -1.44
N SER A 544 -51.64 41.94 -2.22
CA SER A 544 -52.11 41.36 -3.50
C SER A 544 -51.08 40.40 -4.16
N ASP A 545 -51.57 39.37 -4.83
CA ASP A 545 -50.89 38.31 -5.64
C ASP A 545 -51.93 37.92 -6.76
N PRO A 546 -51.65 37.21 -7.89
CA PRO A 546 -50.40 36.57 -8.33
C PRO A 546 -50.02 36.66 -9.85
N GLN A 547 -48.74 36.34 -10.16
CA GLN A 547 -48.25 35.64 -11.39
C GLN A 547 -48.46 36.23 -12.82
N PRO A 548 -47.81 35.68 -13.89
CA PRO A 548 -46.39 35.29 -14.05
C PRO A 548 -45.81 35.72 -15.44
N ARG A 549 -44.61 35.20 -15.81
CA ARG A 549 -43.84 35.37 -17.09
C ARG A 549 -42.99 36.66 -17.16
N ASP A 550 -41.95 36.76 -18.00
CA ASP A 550 -40.89 35.84 -18.50
C ASP A 550 -39.85 36.74 -19.23
N GLU A 551 -38.81 36.15 -19.82
CA GLU A 551 -37.89 36.71 -20.83
C GLU A 551 -36.81 37.74 -20.44
N SER A 552 -35.59 37.38 -20.86
CA SER A 552 -34.55 38.23 -21.44
C SER A 552 -33.62 39.08 -20.55
N THR A 553 -32.34 38.73 -20.70
CA THR A 553 -31.15 39.52 -20.43
C THR A 553 -31.13 40.89 -21.11
N GLN A 554 -30.68 41.92 -20.37
CA GLN A 554 -29.70 42.88 -20.90
C GLN A 554 -28.70 43.26 -19.80
N LEU A 555 -27.41 43.21 -20.12
CA LEU A 555 -26.31 43.64 -19.25
C LEU A 555 -26.06 45.13 -19.49
N LEU A 556 -25.97 45.93 -18.43
CA LEU A 556 -25.38 47.26 -18.51
C LEU A 556 -23.85 47.12 -18.54
N ALA A 557 -23.22 47.76 -19.53
CA ALA A 557 -21.78 47.81 -19.66
C ALA A 557 -21.16 48.76 -18.61
N ILE A 558 -19.92 48.47 -18.21
CA ILE A 558 -19.08 49.34 -17.37
C ILE A 558 -17.87 49.78 -18.20
N ASP A 559 -17.39 50.99 -17.91
CA ASP A 559 -16.40 51.74 -18.70
C ASP A 559 -15.00 51.06 -18.75
N PRO A 560 -14.42 50.81 -19.95
CA PRO A 560 -13.07 50.25 -20.09
C PRO A 560 -11.93 51.16 -19.59
N SER A 561 -12.16 52.44 -19.32
CA SER A 561 -11.10 53.42 -19.02
C SER A 561 -10.59 53.44 -17.58
N ILE A 562 -11.21 52.69 -16.66
CA ILE A 562 -10.92 52.73 -15.22
C ILE A 562 -9.86 51.68 -14.77
N LEU A 563 -9.39 50.81 -15.68
CA LEU A 563 -8.33 49.83 -15.39
C LEU A 563 -7.00 50.21 -16.08
N SER A 564 -6.19 51.02 -15.40
CA SER A 564 -4.84 51.39 -15.86
C SER A 564 -3.77 51.37 -14.77
N SER A 565 -3.27 50.17 -14.47
CA SER A 565 -1.98 49.94 -13.82
C SER A 565 -1.30 48.76 -14.50
N LEU A 566 -0.88 48.98 -15.75
CA LEU A 566 -0.40 47.97 -16.69
C LEU A 566 1.02 47.48 -16.34
N VAL A 567 1.24 46.17 -16.43
CA VAL A 567 2.55 45.61 -16.78
C VAL A 567 2.45 45.04 -18.19
N HIS A 568 3.13 45.69 -19.13
CA HIS A 568 3.02 45.37 -20.56
C HIS A 568 4.25 44.58 -21.04
N PHE A 569 4.09 43.27 -21.27
CA PHE A 569 5.13 42.44 -21.87
C PHE A 569 5.03 42.49 -23.41
N PRO A 570 6.12 42.79 -24.14
CA PRO A 570 6.11 42.76 -25.60
C PRO A 570 6.15 41.31 -26.13
N PRO A 571 5.49 41.01 -27.25
CA PRO A 571 5.58 39.69 -27.87
C PRO A 571 6.96 39.51 -28.53
N SER A 572 7.83 38.70 -27.92
CA SER A 572 9.10 38.29 -28.53
C SER A 572 8.86 37.51 -29.84
N PRO A 573 9.67 37.73 -30.88
CA PRO A 573 9.24 37.50 -32.26
C PRO A 573 9.30 36.04 -32.72
N ILE A 574 8.46 35.73 -33.71
CA ILE A 574 8.54 34.51 -34.52
C ILE A 574 9.84 34.55 -35.34
N LEU A 575 10.87 33.83 -34.91
CA LEU A 575 12.08 33.59 -35.70
C LEU A 575 11.86 32.46 -36.71
N ALA A 576 11.15 32.77 -37.79
CA ALA A 576 11.21 32.01 -39.03
C ALA A 576 12.40 32.48 -39.86
N SER A 577 13.50 31.71 -39.88
CA SER A 577 14.68 32.00 -40.73
C SER A 577 15.10 30.78 -41.55
N THR A 578 14.49 30.60 -42.71
CA THR A 578 14.95 29.64 -43.72
C THR A 578 16.09 30.24 -44.53
N LEU A 579 17.34 29.88 -44.19
CA LEU A 579 18.48 29.95 -45.11
C LEU A 579 19.19 28.60 -45.09
N GLY A 580 19.39 28.02 -46.27
CA GLY A 580 20.02 26.71 -46.42
C GLY A 580 21.33 26.80 -47.19
N SER A 581 22.34 26.06 -46.73
CA SER A 581 23.49 25.63 -47.53
C SER A 581 23.79 24.16 -47.23
N ALA A 582 24.28 23.45 -48.25
CA ALA A 582 24.51 22.01 -48.21
C ALA A 582 25.93 21.67 -47.71
N PRO A 583 26.26 20.40 -47.42
CA PRO A 583 27.20 20.07 -46.34
C PRO A 583 28.67 19.96 -46.74
N THR A 584 29.54 20.33 -45.81
CA THR A 584 30.93 19.87 -45.72
C THR A 584 31.12 19.00 -44.48
N TYR A 585 31.17 17.68 -44.67
CA TYR A 585 31.54 16.73 -43.62
C TYR A 585 33.05 16.72 -43.44
N ASP A 586 33.53 17.04 -42.23
CA ASP A 586 34.90 16.73 -41.82
C ASP A 586 35.10 15.20 -41.78
N ARG A 587 36.29 14.73 -42.16
CA ARG A 587 36.72 13.33 -42.14
C ARG A 587 37.99 13.09 -41.31
N SER A 588 38.33 14.03 -40.45
CA SER A 588 39.41 13.88 -39.45
C SER A 588 39.16 12.63 -38.58
N PRO A 589 40.08 11.65 -38.56
CA PRO A 589 39.90 10.42 -37.80
C PRO A 589 40.05 10.67 -36.29
N ILE A 590 39.16 10.09 -35.49
CA ILE A 590 39.24 10.16 -34.03
C ILE A 590 40.43 9.32 -33.55
N VAL A 591 41.48 9.98 -33.05
CA VAL A 591 42.64 9.33 -32.44
C VAL A 591 42.33 8.96 -31.00
N VAL A 592 42.10 7.68 -30.74
CA VAL A 592 41.91 7.14 -29.39
C VAL A 592 43.25 6.68 -28.82
N SER A 593 43.64 7.21 -27.67
CA SER A 593 44.88 6.82 -26.96
C SER A 593 44.73 5.47 -26.22
N PRO A 594 45.79 4.66 -26.05
CA PRO A 594 45.67 3.34 -25.44
C PRO A 594 45.42 3.39 -23.92
N ASN A 595 44.29 2.84 -23.47
CA ASN A 595 44.00 2.66 -22.05
C ASN A 595 44.93 1.59 -21.42
N ARG A 596 45.73 1.98 -20.43
CA ARG A 596 46.48 1.05 -19.58
C ARG A 596 45.63 0.61 -18.38
N CYS A 597 44.91 -0.49 -18.51
CA CYS A 597 44.35 -1.26 -17.39
C CYS A 597 44.42 -2.75 -17.69
N THR A 598 45.11 -3.51 -16.85
CA THR A 598 45.39 -4.94 -17.04
C THR A 598 44.30 -5.79 -16.41
N LEU A 599 43.69 -6.70 -17.18
CA LEU A 599 42.73 -7.67 -16.64
C LEU A 599 43.45 -8.91 -16.06
N PRO A 600 43.14 -9.37 -14.84
CA PRO A 600 43.65 -10.63 -14.33
C PRO A 600 43.01 -11.83 -15.05
N ALA A 601 43.79 -12.89 -15.26
CA ALA A 601 43.42 -14.00 -16.14
C ALA A 601 42.33 -14.93 -15.55
N ARG A 602 41.40 -15.39 -16.39
CA ARG A 602 40.51 -16.53 -16.10
C ARG A 602 41.11 -17.81 -16.67
N GLY A 603 41.54 -18.72 -15.80
CA GLY A 603 42.04 -20.04 -16.21
C GLY A 603 40.96 -21.13 -16.18
N CYS A 604 40.43 -21.52 -17.34
CA CYS A 604 39.78 -22.82 -17.56
C CYS A 604 40.16 -23.35 -18.97
N PRO A 605 40.42 -24.66 -19.14
CA PRO A 605 40.92 -25.20 -20.40
C PRO A 605 39.80 -25.48 -21.42
N GLY A 606 39.85 -24.86 -22.59
CA GLY A 606 38.90 -25.13 -23.68
C GLY A 606 39.31 -24.49 -25.01
N ARG A 607 39.88 -25.31 -25.90
CA ARG A 607 40.19 -25.06 -27.34
C ARG A 607 40.40 -23.58 -27.76
N THR A 608 41.66 -23.16 -27.81
CA THR A 608 42.09 -22.04 -28.65
C THR A 608 41.90 -22.37 -30.13
N TYR A 609 41.30 -21.45 -30.89
CA TYR A 609 41.33 -21.45 -32.36
C TYR A 609 42.50 -20.59 -32.84
N SER A 610 43.20 -21.02 -33.89
CA SER A 610 44.29 -20.27 -34.53
C SER A 610 43.76 -19.41 -35.69
N LEU A 611 44.50 -18.36 -36.07
CA LEU A 611 44.07 -17.35 -37.05
C LEU A 611 44.18 -17.78 -38.54
N ASP A 612 44.28 -19.08 -38.82
CA ASP A 612 44.52 -19.65 -40.16
C ASP A 612 43.31 -20.46 -40.71
N ASP A 613 42.18 -20.52 -40.00
CA ASP A 613 40.96 -21.19 -40.51
C ASP A 613 40.28 -20.36 -41.63
N PRO A 614 39.99 -20.93 -42.81
CA PRO A 614 39.51 -20.17 -43.98
C PRO A 614 38.01 -19.82 -43.93
N LEU A 615 37.67 -18.61 -44.37
CA LEU A 615 36.30 -18.07 -44.40
C LEU A 615 35.42 -18.73 -45.47
N PRO A 616 34.21 -19.24 -45.14
CA PRO A 616 33.26 -19.77 -46.11
C PRO A 616 32.64 -18.72 -47.04
N THR A 617 32.47 -19.07 -48.32
CA THR A 617 32.04 -18.14 -49.37
C THR A 617 30.53 -17.84 -49.38
N ARG A 618 30.19 -16.60 -49.72
CA ARG A 618 28.81 -16.06 -49.76
C ARG A 618 28.07 -16.49 -51.05
N GLN A 619 27.03 -17.31 -50.92
CA GLN A 619 26.02 -17.51 -51.99
C GLN A 619 24.69 -16.82 -51.65
N GLN A 620 23.93 -16.43 -52.68
CA GLN A 620 22.64 -15.73 -52.56
C GLN A 620 21.47 -16.69 -52.80
N SER A 621 20.31 -16.41 -52.20
CA SER A 621 19.03 -17.07 -52.52
C SER A 621 17.83 -16.18 -52.11
N PRO A 622 16.64 -16.37 -52.72
CA PRO A 622 15.61 -15.32 -52.84
C PRO A 622 14.65 -15.19 -51.62
N PRO A 623 13.92 -14.07 -51.53
CA PRO A 623 13.08 -13.76 -50.36
C PRO A 623 11.80 -14.59 -50.28
N ARG A 624 11.32 -14.87 -49.06
CA ARG A 624 9.98 -15.41 -48.80
C ARG A 624 9.29 -14.73 -47.63
N THR A 625 8.01 -14.45 -47.84
CA THR A 625 7.02 -14.08 -46.82
C THR A 625 6.54 -15.32 -46.06
N GLY A 626 6.10 -15.15 -44.82
CA GLY A 626 5.31 -16.18 -44.13
C GLY A 626 5.48 -16.22 -42.61
N ARG A 627 4.36 -16.19 -41.88
CA ARG A 627 4.31 -16.58 -40.45
C ARG A 627 4.36 -18.10 -40.36
N THR A 628 5.00 -18.64 -39.32
CA THR A 628 4.76 -20.00 -38.84
C THR A 628 3.95 -19.95 -37.54
N VAL A 629 2.94 -20.82 -37.42
CA VAL A 629 2.07 -20.98 -36.24
C VAL A 629 2.03 -22.45 -35.88
N HIS A 630 1.95 -22.76 -34.58
CA HIS A 630 2.03 -24.13 -34.07
C HIS A 630 0.83 -24.99 -34.55
N PRO A 631 1.04 -26.24 -35.01
CA PRO A 631 0.02 -27.01 -35.74
C PRO A 631 -1.04 -27.65 -34.83
N ARG A 632 -2.05 -26.86 -34.43
CA ARG A 632 -3.40 -27.37 -34.12
C ARG A 632 -4.52 -26.31 -34.14
N ALA A 633 -4.27 -25.14 -34.74
CA ALA A 633 -5.24 -24.05 -34.83
C ALA A 633 -5.97 -24.03 -36.20
N LEU A 634 -7.29 -23.84 -36.15
CA LEU A 634 -8.19 -23.38 -37.22
C LEU A 634 -8.52 -24.31 -38.40
N HIS A 635 -9.56 -25.11 -38.21
CA HIS A 635 -10.78 -25.07 -39.05
C HIS A 635 -11.98 -24.96 -38.10
N ASN A 636 -13.07 -24.26 -38.38
CA ASN A 636 -13.34 -23.26 -39.44
C ASN A 636 -14.36 -22.23 -38.89
N GLU A 637 -14.50 -21.06 -39.50
CA GLU A 637 -15.43 -20.01 -39.02
C GLU A 637 -16.88 -20.16 -39.52
N SER A 638 -17.78 -19.42 -38.84
CA SER A 638 -19.04 -18.79 -39.32
C SER A 638 -20.41 -19.45 -39.05
N MET A 639 -21.43 -18.58 -39.09
CA MET A 639 -22.89 -18.79 -39.15
C MET A 639 -23.72 -18.96 -37.84
N SER A 640 -24.38 -17.85 -37.48
CA SER A 640 -25.80 -17.68 -37.06
C SER A 640 -26.52 -18.71 -36.16
N TRP A 641 -27.11 -18.18 -35.07
CA TRP A 641 -28.33 -18.70 -34.41
C TRP A 641 -29.53 -18.66 -35.38
N PRO A 642 -30.50 -19.62 -35.31
CA PRO A 642 -31.58 -19.53 -34.31
C PRO A 642 -32.20 -20.86 -33.78
N THR A 643 -32.96 -20.72 -32.69
CA THR A 643 -34.08 -21.59 -32.22
C THR A 643 -33.84 -23.05 -31.79
N ALA A 644 -34.47 -23.40 -30.65
CA ALA A 644 -34.72 -24.74 -30.10
C ALA A 644 -36.02 -25.36 -30.71
N PRO A 645 -36.51 -26.57 -30.36
CA PRO A 645 -36.10 -27.47 -29.27
C PRO A 645 -36.07 -29.00 -29.57
N ALA A 646 -35.59 -29.81 -28.61
CA ALA A 646 -36.13 -31.12 -28.15
C ALA A 646 -35.08 -31.99 -27.41
N GLU A 647 -35.53 -32.76 -26.41
CA GLU A 647 -34.84 -33.86 -25.70
C GLU A 647 -35.16 -35.23 -26.38
N PRO A 648 -34.64 -36.43 -25.96
CA PRO A 648 -33.91 -36.77 -24.71
C PRO A 648 -32.68 -37.72 -24.80
N LEU A 649 -31.94 -37.78 -23.68
CA LEU A 649 -31.25 -38.94 -23.05
C LEU A 649 -30.48 -40.01 -23.89
N SER A 650 -29.20 -40.20 -23.56
CA SER A 650 -28.66 -41.53 -23.12
C SER A 650 -27.23 -41.43 -22.55
N LEU A 651 -26.87 -42.34 -21.63
CA LEU A 651 -25.52 -42.53 -21.06
C LEU A 651 -24.98 -43.92 -21.43
N PRO A 652 -23.73 -44.08 -21.89
CA PRO A 652 -23.03 -45.36 -21.94
C PRO A 652 -22.57 -45.83 -20.55
N ALA A 653 -22.32 -47.14 -20.38
CA ALA A 653 -22.12 -47.80 -19.08
C ALA A 653 -20.67 -48.29 -18.81
N LEU A 654 -20.39 -48.57 -17.53
CA LEU A 654 -19.17 -49.22 -17.01
C LEU A 654 -19.43 -50.70 -16.68
N ILE A 655 -18.74 -51.64 -17.33
CA ILE A 655 -18.62 -53.08 -16.96
C ILE A 655 -17.28 -53.67 -17.50
N PRO A 656 -16.76 -54.87 -17.11
CA PRO A 656 -15.77 -54.97 -16.02
C PRO A 656 -14.52 -55.85 -16.36
N ASP A 657 -13.91 -56.42 -15.32
CA ASP A 657 -12.67 -57.22 -15.25
C ASP A 657 -12.59 -58.53 -16.08
N LEU A 658 -11.36 -59.04 -16.20
CA LEU A 658 -11.04 -60.46 -16.41
C LEU A 658 -9.96 -60.92 -15.39
N SER A 659 -9.92 -62.23 -15.10
CA SER A 659 -9.35 -62.77 -13.85
C SER A 659 -8.54 -64.07 -13.99
N SER A 660 -7.49 -64.21 -13.19
CA SER A 660 -6.85 -65.47 -12.75
C SER A 660 -5.96 -65.15 -11.53
N GLU A 661 -6.00 -65.79 -10.35
CA GLU A 661 -5.81 -67.22 -10.02
C GLU A 661 -4.46 -67.77 -10.51
N SER A 662 -3.59 -68.42 -9.71
CA SER A 662 -3.59 -68.89 -8.30
C SER A 662 -2.18 -68.64 -7.66
N SER A 663 -1.69 -69.14 -6.51
CA SER A 663 -2.01 -70.28 -5.63
C SER A 663 -1.52 -70.06 -4.16
N GLU A 664 -1.46 -71.12 -3.33
CA GLU A 664 -1.50 -71.10 -1.84
C GLU A 664 -0.15 -71.32 -1.10
N GLU A 665 -0.23 -71.61 0.22
CA GLU A 665 0.77 -71.53 1.30
C GLU A 665 1.94 -72.56 1.29
N SER A 666 3.00 -72.28 2.07
CA SER A 666 3.86 -73.30 2.74
C SER A 666 4.72 -72.71 3.87
N ASP A 667 4.94 -73.50 4.94
CA ASP A 667 5.81 -73.21 6.10
C ASP A 667 7.32 -73.38 5.83
N GLY A 668 8.17 -72.94 6.78
CA GLY A 668 9.56 -73.45 6.93
C GLY A 668 10.53 -72.64 7.82
N PHE A 669 10.86 -73.14 9.01
CA PHE A 669 12.00 -72.67 9.84
C PHE A 669 13.29 -73.44 9.51
N ILE A 670 14.47 -72.79 9.66
CA ILE A 670 15.59 -73.19 10.56
C ILE A 670 16.79 -72.22 10.45
N SER A 671 17.67 -72.22 11.48
CA SER A 671 18.75 -71.26 11.74
C SER A 671 20.16 -71.89 11.59
N ALA A 672 21.18 -71.07 11.28
CA ALA A 672 22.53 -71.15 11.89
C ALA A 672 23.44 -69.95 11.55
N ALA A 673 24.40 -69.66 12.42
CA ALA A 673 25.52 -68.72 12.20
C ALA A 673 26.80 -69.22 12.91
N PRO A 674 28.00 -68.74 12.52
CA PRO A 674 29.14 -68.56 13.44
C PRO A 674 29.89 -67.21 13.22
N SER A 675 30.73 -66.66 14.12
CA SER A 675 31.07 -66.98 15.53
C SER A 675 32.03 -65.93 16.15
N ALA A 676 31.87 -65.61 17.45
CA ALA A 676 32.87 -65.11 18.45
C ALA A 676 33.72 -63.83 18.13
N SER A 677 34.26 -63.05 19.09
CA SER A 677 34.66 -63.33 20.49
C SER A 677 34.54 -62.11 21.46
N LEU A 678 34.93 -62.30 22.74
CA LEU A 678 34.83 -61.39 23.92
C LEU A 678 36.19 -61.42 24.70
N PRO A 679 36.38 -61.01 25.99
CA PRO A 679 35.55 -60.28 26.99
C PRO A 679 36.31 -59.22 27.87
N CYS A 680 35.60 -58.51 28.78
CA CYS A 680 35.93 -58.46 30.23
C CYS A 680 34.81 -57.77 31.08
N CYS A 681 34.36 -58.45 32.16
CA CYS A 681 34.28 -57.95 33.56
C CYS A 681 33.38 -56.73 33.93
N GLN A 682 32.62 -56.70 35.05
CA GLN A 682 32.35 -57.67 36.14
C GLN A 682 31.13 -57.23 37.00
N CYS A 683 30.31 -58.17 37.52
CA CYS A 683 29.57 -58.15 38.82
C CYS A 683 28.55 -57.01 39.17
N LEU A 684 27.49 -57.17 40.00
CA LEU A 684 27.00 -58.23 40.92
C LEU A 684 25.49 -58.01 41.31
N THR A 685 24.59 -59.01 41.14
CA THR A 685 23.41 -59.40 42.01
C THR A 685 22.27 -58.40 42.41
N ARG A 686 21.01 -58.76 42.77
CA ARG A 686 20.26 -60.05 42.91
C ARG A 686 18.71 -59.86 42.97
N SER A 687 17.95 -60.85 42.46
CA SER A 687 16.64 -61.43 42.93
C SER A 687 15.38 -60.58 43.28
N ALA A 688 14.12 -61.08 43.22
CA ALA A 688 13.48 -62.19 42.47
C ALA A 688 11.95 -62.27 42.79
N SER A 689 11.15 -62.89 41.88
CA SER A 689 9.92 -63.69 42.17
C SER A 689 8.62 -63.01 42.69
N ALA A 690 7.40 -63.53 42.50
CA ALA A 690 6.87 -64.56 41.57
C ALA A 690 5.32 -64.72 41.62
N LEU A 691 4.66 -64.95 40.46
CA LEU A 691 3.46 -65.79 40.24
C LEU A 691 2.11 -65.36 40.92
N HIS A 692 0.90 -65.87 40.58
CA HIS A 692 0.44 -66.91 39.63
C HIS A 692 -0.95 -66.57 39.03
N CYS A 693 -1.45 -67.38 38.07
CA CYS A 693 -2.80 -67.32 37.47
C CYS A 693 -3.46 -68.72 37.54
N PRO A 694 -4.78 -68.91 37.34
CA PRO A 694 -5.18 -69.61 36.10
C PRO A 694 -6.58 -69.30 35.48
N ARG A 695 -6.61 -69.52 34.15
CA ARG A 695 -7.64 -70.08 33.24
C ARG A 695 -8.95 -70.71 33.80
N ALA A 696 -10.02 -70.96 33.02
CA ALA A 696 -10.58 -70.46 31.72
C ALA A 696 -11.78 -71.36 31.26
N LEU A 697 -12.39 -71.05 30.08
CA LEU A 697 -13.02 -71.95 29.06
C LEU A 697 -14.56 -71.94 28.81
N LEU A 698 -14.90 -71.71 27.52
CA LEU A 698 -15.94 -72.36 26.67
C LEU A 698 -17.46 -72.15 26.98
N SER A 699 -18.40 -72.12 25.99
CA SER A 699 -18.31 -71.99 24.51
C SER A 699 -19.68 -71.76 23.81
N ARG A 700 -19.66 -71.30 22.54
CA ARG A 700 -20.64 -71.59 21.44
C ARG A 700 -22.09 -71.03 21.60
N SER A 701 -22.94 -70.85 20.56
CA SER A 701 -22.83 -70.80 19.08
C SER A 701 -24.12 -70.18 18.44
N SER A 702 -24.12 -69.98 17.10
CA SER A 702 -25.22 -69.54 16.20
C SER A 702 -25.70 -68.08 16.35
N ARG A 703 -25.82 -67.22 15.31
CA ARG A 703 -26.29 -67.28 13.89
C ARG A 703 -27.82 -67.13 13.72
N THR A 704 -28.28 -65.93 13.32
CA THR A 704 -29.00 -65.68 12.05
C THR A 704 -29.25 -64.18 11.76
N ARG A 705 -29.47 -63.88 10.47
CA ARG A 705 -29.97 -62.66 9.79
C ARG A 705 -30.89 -63.20 8.63
N PRO A 706 -31.62 -62.42 7.80
CA PRO A 706 -31.56 -60.96 7.53
C PRO A 706 -32.94 -60.24 7.39
N HIS A 707 -32.91 -59.04 6.77
CA HIS A 707 -33.97 -58.28 6.03
C HIS A 707 -34.36 -56.90 6.63
N ARG A 708 -34.83 -55.91 5.85
CA ARG A 708 -34.27 -55.18 4.66
C ARG A 708 -35.20 -53.98 4.34
N ALA A 709 -34.68 -52.74 4.36
CA ALA A 709 -35.18 -51.51 3.70
C ALA A 709 -36.59 -50.90 4.03
N THR A 710 -36.57 -49.65 4.53
CA THR A 710 -37.28 -48.39 4.07
C THR A 710 -38.44 -48.45 3.05
N PRO A 711 -39.42 -47.48 3.03
CA PRO A 711 -39.23 -46.02 3.24
C PRO A 711 -40.37 -45.23 3.94
N ILE A 712 -40.35 -43.89 3.82
CA ILE A 712 -41.19 -42.86 4.48
C ILE A 712 -42.23 -42.27 3.50
N PRO A 713 -43.47 -41.91 3.92
CA PRO A 713 -43.94 -40.51 3.77
C PRO A 713 -44.84 -39.95 4.90
N ALA A 714 -44.79 -38.62 5.05
CA ALA A 714 -45.30 -37.76 6.12
C ALA A 714 -46.83 -37.68 6.40
N ARG A 715 -47.20 -37.30 7.64
CA ARG A 715 -48.15 -36.20 7.97
C ARG A 715 -48.16 -35.79 9.46
N THR A 716 -48.52 -34.54 9.73
CA THR A 716 -48.63 -33.86 11.06
C THR A 716 -50.02 -34.08 11.71
N PRO A 717 -50.23 -33.88 13.04
CA PRO A 717 -50.53 -32.52 13.58
C PRO A 717 -50.21 -32.19 15.07
N LEU A 718 -49.96 -30.89 15.32
CA LEU A 718 -50.39 -29.99 16.43
C LEU A 718 -50.38 -30.36 17.95
N LEU A 719 -49.93 -29.35 18.74
CA LEU A 719 -50.22 -29.05 20.19
C LEU A 719 -49.63 -30.02 21.23
N VAL A 720 -49.26 -29.65 22.48
CA VAL A 720 -49.75 -28.62 23.44
C VAL A 720 -48.59 -27.82 24.12
N ARG A 721 -48.90 -26.72 24.83
CA ARG A 721 -47.96 -25.81 25.53
C ARG A 721 -47.66 -26.18 27.01
N ALA A 722 -46.37 -26.16 27.38
CA ALA A 722 -45.80 -25.57 28.63
C ALA A 722 -46.29 -26.12 30.02
N PRO A 723 -45.85 -25.61 31.20
CA PRO A 723 -44.76 -24.65 31.50
C PRO A 723 -43.80 -25.03 32.66
N ARG A 724 -42.57 -24.48 32.64
CA ARG A 724 -41.92 -23.68 33.73
C ARG A 724 -40.38 -23.66 33.59
N ALA A 725 -39.78 -22.52 33.92
CA ALA A 725 -38.34 -22.36 34.16
C ALA A 725 -38.12 -21.47 35.40
N PRO A 726 -37.14 -21.75 36.26
CA PRO A 726 -36.81 -20.89 37.41
C PRO A 726 -36.00 -19.66 36.98
N ARG A 727 -36.08 -18.57 37.76
CA ARG A 727 -35.28 -17.34 37.60
C ARG A 727 -34.17 -17.23 38.67
N PRO A 728 -33.08 -16.49 38.41
CA PRO A 728 -31.99 -16.27 39.36
C PRO A 728 -32.34 -15.25 40.47
N PRO A 729 -31.59 -15.21 41.58
CA PRO A 729 -31.76 -14.23 42.65
C PRO A 729 -31.29 -12.81 42.25
N ALA A 730 -31.86 -11.79 42.88
CA ALA A 730 -31.58 -10.37 42.63
C ALA A 730 -30.94 -9.65 43.84
N ARG A 731 -30.25 -8.54 43.58
CA ARG A 731 -29.74 -7.62 44.62
C ARG A 731 -30.88 -6.82 45.25
N ARG A 732 -30.69 -6.36 46.50
CA ARG A 732 -31.56 -5.38 47.16
C ARG A 732 -31.29 -3.95 46.65
N ILE A 733 -32.31 -3.10 46.72
CA ILE A 733 -32.27 -1.64 46.64
C ILE A 733 -33.17 -1.12 47.78
N HIS A 734 -32.88 0.06 48.34
CA HIS A 734 -33.75 0.74 49.31
C HIS A 734 -34.50 1.92 48.65
N ASP A 735 -35.81 1.97 48.93
CA ASP A 735 -36.71 3.11 49.13
C ASP A 735 -36.80 4.29 48.13
N GLY A 736 -38.05 4.75 47.88
CA GLY A 736 -38.35 6.06 47.29
C GLY A 736 -39.35 6.07 46.13
N GLY A 737 -40.65 5.95 46.41
CA GLY A 737 -41.74 6.33 45.49
C GLY A 737 -42.46 7.62 45.93
N PRO A 738 -43.58 8.03 45.31
CA PRO A 738 -44.33 7.36 44.23
C PRO A 738 -44.57 8.26 42.98
N ALA A 739 -45.28 7.73 41.99
CA ALA A 739 -45.90 8.48 40.90
C ALA A 739 -47.42 8.21 40.87
N PRO A 740 -48.19 9.06 40.16
CA PRO A 740 -49.22 8.52 39.27
C PRO A 740 -49.14 9.10 37.84
N ALA A 741 -49.88 8.49 36.93
CA ALA A 741 -49.92 8.76 35.48
C ALA A 741 -51.38 8.60 34.99
N PRO A 742 -51.67 8.50 33.67
CA PRO A 742 -51.41 9.45 32.58
C PRO A 742 -52.72 9.85 31.86
N GLU A 743 -52.68 10.84 30.96
CA GLU A 743 -53.73 10.98 29.91
C GLU A 743 -53.20 11.59 28.59
N THR A 744 -54.07 11.80 27.61
CA THR A 744 -53.76 11.47 26.20
C THR A 744 -53.63 12.62 25.18
N ALA A 745 -52.78 12.36 24.18
CA ALA A 745 -52.85 12.80 22.77
C ALA A 745 -52.65 14.29 22.40
N GLY A 746 -51.80 14.52 21.39
CA GLY A 746 -51.63 15.83 20.73
C GLY A 746 -50.32 15.91 19.94
N ALA A 747 -50.39 15.89 18.61
CA ALA A 747 -49.20 15.99 17.74
C ALA A 747 -49.00 17.45 17.23
N PRO A 748 -47.82 18.07 17.45
CA PRO A 748 -47.53 19.42 16.95
C PRO A 748 -46.98 19.41 15.51
N ALA A 749 -47.30 20.45 14.74
CA ALA A 749 -46.97 20.56 13.31
C ALA A 749 -45.54 21.08 13.03
N ARG A 750 -45.05 20.83 11.81
CA ARG A 750 -43.76 21.35 11.30
C ARG A 750 -43.80 22.87 11.14
N SER A 751 -43.01 23.60 11.93
CA SER A 751 -42.67 25.00 11.65
C SER A 751 -41.62 25.10 10.52
N ARG A 752 -41.87 25.93 9.51
CA ARG A 752 -40.87 26.26 8.47
C ARG A 752 -39.84 27.25 9.04
N ILE A 753 -38.57 26.86 9.06
CA ILE A 753 -37.46 27.80 9.29
C ILE A 753 -37.19 28.54 7.96
N GLY A 754 -37.12 29.87 8.00
CA GLY A 754 -36.80 30.69 6.83
C GLY A 754 -35.35 30.52 6.38
N LYS A 755 -35.11 30.53 5.07
CA LYS A 755 -33.76 30.62 4.53
C LYS A 755 -33.34 32.08 4.43
N GLU A 756 -32.57 32.56 5.40
CA GLU A 756 -31.70 33.71 5.17
C GLU A 756 -30.70 33.34 4.08
N ARG A 757 -30.72 34.05 2.94
CA ARG A 757 -29.62 34.01 1.97
C ARG A 757 -28.47 34.84 2.52
N ARG A 758 -27.57 34.20 3.28
CA ARG A 758 -26.22 34.75 3.47
C ARG A 758 -25.53 34.76 2.11
N THR A 759 -25.29 35.96 1.58
CA THR A 759 -24.40 36.17 0.43
C THR A 759 -22.96 35.96 0.88
N SER A 760 -22.30 34.97 0.27
CA SER A 760 -20.94 34.57 0.66
C SER A 760 -19.90 35.37 -0.10
N VAL A 761 -19.12 36.19 0.60
CA VAL A 761 -17.89 36.79 0.05
C VAL A 761 -16.74 35.80 0.26
N LEU A 762 -15.99 35.50 -0.80
CA LEU A 762 -14.70 34.83 -0.69
C LEU A 762 -13.62 35.90 -0.52
N HIS A 763 -12.71 35.71 0.43
CA HIS A 763 -11.52 36.54 0.54
C HIS A 763 -10.41 35.98 -0.35
N GLU A 764 -9.72 36.88 -1.03
CA GLU A 764 -8.61 36.56 -1.94
C GLU A 764 -7.28 36.85 -1.24
N CYS A 765 -6.35 35.90 -1.34
CA CYS A 765 -4.98 36.04 -0.84
C CYS A 765 -4.03 35.85 -2.02
N SER A 766 -3.31 36.90 -2.38
CA SER A 766 -2.28 36.88 -3.43
C SER A 766 -0.93 36.50 -2.85
N LEU A 767 -0.31 35.45 -3.37
CA LEU A 767 1.09 35.10 -3.13
C LEU A 767 1.90 35.45 -4.38
N THR A 768 2.88 36.34 -4.26
CA THR A 768 3.79 36.72 -5.35
C THR A 768 5.15 36.06 -5.15
N VAL A 769 5.40 34.96 -5.86
CA VAL A 769 6.70 34.30 -5.95
C VAL A 769 7.43 34.82 -7.20
N PRO A 770 8.73 35.16 -7.14
CA PRO A 770 9.48 35.62 -8.31
C PRO A 770 9.59 34.53 -9.39
N ASP A 771 9.47 34.92 -10.66
CA ASP A 771 9.59 34.00 -11.80
C ASP A 771 11.05 33.63 -12.06
N LEU A 772 11.36 32.33 -11.92
CA LEU A 772 12.67 31.74 -12.20
C LEU A 772 12.67 30.86 -13.47
N GLY A 773 11.54 30.78 -14.17
CA GLY A 773 11.38 30.00 -15.40
C GLY A 773 10.90 28.56 -15.20
N CYS A 774 10.37 28.04 -16.31
CA CYS A 774 9.87 26.68 -16.53
C CYS A 774 10.98 25.61 -16.28
N LEU A 775 10.76 24.40 -15.74
CA LEU A 775 9.56 23.55 -15.70
C LEU A 775 9.49 22.61 -14.47
N GLY A 776 8.37 22.60 -13.74
CA GLY A 776 7.96 21.51 -12.82
C GLY A 776 8.48 21.62 -11.37
N GLY A 777 7.55 21.69 -10.41
CA GLY A 777 7.86 21.81 -8.98
C GLY A 777 6.73 21.35 -8.06
N PHE A 778 7.07 21.11 -6.80
CA PHE A 778 6.16 20.79 -5.69
C PHE A 778 6.20 21.89 -4.63
#